data_AF-A0A0Q8IZP1-F1
#
_entry.id   AF-A0A0Q8IZP1-F1
#
_cell.length_a   1.000
_cell.length_b   1.000
_cell.length_c   1.000
_cell.angle_alpha   90.00
_cell.angle_beta   90.00
_cell.angle_gamma   90.00
#
_symmetry.space_group_name_H-M   'P 1'
#
loop_
_entity.id
_entity.type
_entity.pdbx_description
1 polymer ?
#
loop_
_entity_poly.entity_id
_entity_poly.type
_entity_poly.pdbx_seq_one_letter_code
_entity_poly.pdbx_strand_id
1 'polypeptide(L)'
;MDATLPSSRPLPALRDYRDTLRGADIVVCGCGPSLLELPRPHDLLTIGVNDVGRLFDPTYLVVLNPRQQFKGDRYAFVERSNAQVLFTQLELGAVRPPVVRFRLGQYGGVDTEVDGSLHYSQNSPYVAVRLAALMGARRIGLIGVDFTDDHFFAITGRHSLAGRLKEIDTQYGRLATALRRGGVELINLSSVSRLTALPRGCIDHARWYERPAATMRAPVSTEPVALPAPARIAQARSPTMKVAIEKRSAGLVGDLLDTLARSAAELGHSVVRDPRASARNPRVLSIVWNGRGYSTAGPTLYCEHGWLPRWDYQISPRGINADSHAAPFAWDGQPLDPERDAELEHRLEAIKSTAFSGYYQYMQASGPAASNLPAQFLLVPLQIESDTNIVRHAPARLRTMQALIDHVSRMDPPWPVIFKQHPADARTGNRHLRLQLRRRQDLLWPQTRGNIHEMLRSGACRGILTLNSNVAHDGLLWDVPAIVLGRNVWPSHGAKPPLLSEALLNQPFLTEAPRDWSQLQASVDDPQARACRRAYAWHLIAHQVSLAEAAEPQRVAGLLELALRERPMPRTGSVIVRPPPRAIVTRAAKPQPPAPPVVNVVAEHKGWLFEHWKQALASTPLPGYRVAASERPLPQADAWIFLRASEAGRAPDPMRSLVQLHDLGDAELYRSGGVRADVARCGGLMLAHPDQQRVLADAGVDLSRRRWRMQPVGWGDGAPLSINRDGPAQIGWVGRPGKWSPDATSDNDPSGLSEFIAAVKLARQPRRVVLVGERLDTAARELKRAGIECALWPVSRHPLTRCAEWIARLDAVVVNGRTDCSPWPLFDALRAGVPVIAPHVGWAPQWLGDGERGRLVEDVVAMAQAIDEVLGQRDIWQQRRQQMPPQCPEFGMRAWLDANLRLAAELAQGQAEDKQRAVA
;
A
#
# COMPACT_ATOMS: atom_id res chain seq x y z
N MET A 1 -32.43 -48.30 36.10
CA MET A 1 -32.76 -48.10 34.66
C MET A 1 -31.91 -46.95 34.19
N ASP A 2 -30.77 -47.30 33.57
CA ASP A 2 -29.78 -46.36 33.05
C ASP A 2 -30.35 -45.57 31.87
N ALA A 3 -30.43 -44.25 32.02
CA ALA A 3 -30.71 -43.35 30.93
C ALA A 3 -29.43 -43.21 30.09
N THR A 4 -29.39 -43.91 28.96
CA THR A 4 -28.37 -43.76 27.92
C THR A 4 -28.30 -42.31 27.46
N LEU A 5 -27.19 -41.65 27.78
CA LEU A 5 -26.79 -40.36 27.21
C LEU A 5 -26.73 -40.48 25.68
N PRO A 6 -27.24 -39.49 24.92
CA PRO A 6 -27.14 -39.51 23.47
C PRO A 6 -25.67 -39.50 23.05
N SER A 7 -25.29 -40.47 22.23
CA SER A 7 -23.95 -40.59 21.65
C SER A 7 -23.54 -39.25 21.03
N SER A 8 -22.45 -38.67 21.54
CA SER A 8 -21.85 -37.48 20.98
C SER A 8 -21.37 -37.81 19.56
N ARG A 9 -22.07 -37.29 18.54
CA ARG A 9 -21.51 -37.28 17.19
C ARG A 9 -20.15 -36.58 17.27
N PRO A 10 -19.06 -37.18 16.77
CA PRO A 10 -17.76 -36.51 16.73
C PRO A 10 -17.90 -35.19 15.97
N LEU A 11 -17.31 -34.12 16.51
CA LEU A 11 -17.33 -32.81 15.86
C LEU A 11 -16.73 -32.93 14.45
N PRO A 12 -17.35 -32.31 13.42
CA PRO A 12 -16.86 -32.39 12.05
C PRO A 12 -15.40 -31.90 11.95
N ALA A 13 -14.55 -32.68 11.31
CA ALA A 13 -13.18 -32.30 10.99
C ALA A 13 -13.13 -31.59 9.62
N LEU A 14 -12.05 -30.86 9.33
CA LEU A 14 -11.88 -30.17 8.05
C LEU A 14 -12.07 -31.11 6.83
N ARG A 15 -11.64 -32.37 6.95
CA ARG A 15 -11.77 -33.38 5.88
C ARG A 15 -13.21 -33.69 5.51
N ASP A 16 -14.15 -33.53 6.44
CA ASP A 16 -15.57 -33.84 6.22
C ASP A 16 -16.26 -32.81 5.32
N TYR A 17 -15.58 -31.66 5.07
CA TYR A 17 -16.02 -30.64 4.13
C TYR A 17 -15.37 -30.76 2.74
N ARG A 18 -14.52 -31.77 2.51
CA ARG A 18 -13.91 -31.95 1.19
C ARG A 18 -14.99 -32.31 0.18
N ASP A 19 -15.02 -31.57 -0.93
CA ASP A 19 -15.95 -31.77 -2.05
C ASP A 19 -17.45 -31.72 -1.69
N THR A 20 -17.85 -31.19 -0.53
CA THR A 20 -19.27 -31.07 -0.13
C THR A 20 -20.06 -30.06 -0.96
N LEU A 21 -19.36 -29.13 -1.60
CA LEU A 21 -19.89 -28.08 -2.48
C LEU A 21 -19.33 -28.26 -3.90
N ARG A 22 -19.09 -29.52 -4.31
CA ARG A 22 -18.50 -29.84 -5.61
C ARG A 22 -19.29 -29.18 -6.75
N GLY A 23 -18.61 -28.36 -7.55
CA GLY A 23 -19.20 -27.68 -8.70
C GLY A 23 -19.79 -26.30 -8.38
N ALA A 24 -19.81 -25.87 -7.11
CA ALA A 24 -20.41 -24.61 -6.70
C ALA A 24 -19.61 -23.37 -7.13
N ASP A 25 -20.32 -22.27 -7.32
CA ASP A 25 -19.75 -20.93 -7.47
C ASP A 25 -19.78 -20.28 -6.06
N ILE A 26 -18.60 -19.98 -5.49
CA ILE A 26 -18.44 -19.49 -4.11
C ILE A 26 -17.85 -18.08 -4.10
N VAL A 27 -18.37 -17.18 -3.27
CA VAL A 27 -17.81 -15.83 -3.10
C VAL A 27 -17.05 -15.73 -1.77
N VAL A 28 -15.77 -15.41 -1.84
CA VAL A 28 -14.90 -15.15 -0.68
C VAL A 28 -14.91 -13.66 -0.36
N CYS A 29 -15.30 -13.33 0.87
CA CYS A 29 -15.58 -11.96 1.30
C CYS A 29 -14.55 -11.49 2.35
N GLY A 30 -13.65 -10.61 1.92
CA GLY A 30 -12.70 -9.86 2.76
C GLY A 30 -13.31 -8.63 3.43
N CYS A 31 -12.52 -7.90 4.23
CA CYS A 31 -12.97 -6.71 4.97
C CYS A 31 -12.60 -5.37 4.31
N GLY A 32 -12.17 -5.38 3.05
CA GLY A 32 -11.88 -4.18 2.27
C GLY A 32 -13.15 -3.43 1.81
N PRO A 33 -13.05 -2.14 1.46
CA PRO A 33 -14.17 -1.29 1.05
C PRO A 33 -15.04 -1.85 -0.10
N SER A 34 -14.47 -2.57 -1.07
CA SER A 34 -15.24 -3.12 -2.20
C SER A 34 -16.28 -4.15 -1.79
N LEU A 35 -16.24 -4.67 -0.56
CA LEU A 35 -17.29 -5.54 -0.05
C LEU A 35 -18.66 -4.85 -0.11
N LEU A 36 -18.70 -3.53 0.01
CA LEU A 36 -19.93 -2.74 -0.11
C LEU A 36 -20.56 -2.77 -1.52
N GLU A 37 -19.83 -3.28 -2.51
CA GLU A 37 -20.29 -3.45 -3.90
C GLU A 37 -21.06 -4.77 -4.10
N LEU A 38 -21.07 -5.68 -3.12
CA LEU A 38 -21.70 -7.00 -3.24
C LEU A 38 -23.24 -6.91 -3.11
N PRO A 39 -24.02 -7.13 -4.19
CA PRO A 39 -25.47 -7.05 -4.11
C PRO A 39 -26.05 -8.31 -3.46
N ARG A 40 -27.00 -8.14 -2.53
CA ARG A 40 -27.76 -9.25 -1.88
C ARG A 40 -26.87 -10.42 -1.45
N PRO A 41 -25.91 -10.21 -0.53
CA PRO A 41 -24.94 -11.24 -0.14
C PRO A 41 -25.57 -12.51 0.47
N HIS A 42 -26.80 -12.42 0.97
CA HIS A 42 -27.56 -13.56 1.55
C HIS A 42 -28.04 -14.58 0.51
N ASP A 43 -28.14 -14.18 -0.75
CA ASP A 43 -28.57 -15.05 -1.86
C ASP A 43 -27.40 -15.87 -2.44
N LEU A 44 -26.17 -15.63 -1.96
CA LEU A 44 -24.93 -16.21 -2.47
C LEU A 44 -24.33 -17.19 -1.46
N LEU A 45 -23.63 -18.21 -1.98
CA LEU A 45 -22.79 -19.09 -1.18
C LEU A 45 -21.49 -18.36 -0.82
N THR A 46 -21.37 -17.91 0.43
CA THR A 46 -20.30 -17.01 0.86
C THR A 46 -19.38 -17.63 1.90
N ILE A 47 -18.07 -17.40 1.73
CA ILE A 47 -17.07 -17.64 2.78
C ILE A 47 -16.52 -16.28 3.20
N GLY A 48 -17.00 -15.80 4.34
CA GLY A 48 -16.51 -14.57 4.93
C GLY A 48 -15.23 -14.77 5.74
N VAL A 49 -14.47 -13.71 5.98
CA VAL A 49 -13.32 -13.75 6.90
C VAL A 49 -13.46 -12.76 8.06
N ASN A 50 -12.93 -13.16 9.22
CA ASN A 50 -12.84 -12.31 10.42
C ASN A 50 -14.19 -11.66 10.78
N ASP A 51 -14.24 -10.34 10.87
CA ASP A 51 -15.41 -9.55 11.28
C ASP A 51 -16.25 -9.03 10.09
N VAL A 52 -16.28 -9.78 8.98
CA VAL A 52 -17.20 -9.54 7.85
C VAL A 52 -18.68 -9.49 8.27
N GLY A 53 -19.02 -10.17 9.39
CA GLY A 53 -20.33 -10.14 10.06
C GLY A 53 -20.86 -8.76 10.41
N ARG A 54 -20.01 -7.72 10.34
CA ARG A 54 -20.43 -6.32 10.48
C ARG A 54 -21.27 -5.80 9.33
N LEU A 55 -21.22 -6.46 8.17
CA LEU A 55 -22.01 -6.10 6.99
C LEU A 55 -23.16 -7.08 6.76
N PHE A 56 -22.89 -8.38 6.81
CA PHE A 56 -23.88 -9.45 6.66
C PHE A 56 -23.33 -10.76 7.26
N ASP A 57 -24.22 -11.72 7.56
CA ASP A 57 -23.82 -13.07 7.98
C ASP A 57 -23.44 -13.94 6.77
N PRO A 58 -22.18 -14.40 6.65
CA PRO A 58 -21.78 -15.27 5.55
C PRO A 58 -22.24 -16.71 5.78
N THR A 59 -22.31 -17.52 4.72
CA THR A 59 -22.66 -18.95 4.85
C THR A 59 -21.64 -19.70 5.72
N TYR A 60 -20.35 -19.47 5.47
CA TYR A 60 -19.24 -19.97 6.27
C TYR A 60 -18.31 -18.84 6.69
N LEU A 61 -17.62 -19.00 7.82
CA LEU A 61 -16.73 -17.97 8.35
C LEU A 61 -15.33 -18.53 8.60
N VAL A 62 -14.28 -17.82 8.18
CA VAL A 62 -12.88 -18.15 8.48
C VAL A 62 -12.28 -17.09 9.40
N VAL A 63 -11.78 -17.50 10.56
CA VAL A 63 -11.17 -16.58 11.55
C VAL A 63 -9.76 -17.06 11.88
N LEU A 64 -8.76 -16.26 11.52
CA LEU A 64 -7.35 -16.58 11.77
C LEU A 64 -6.68 -15.65 12.77
N ASN A 65 -7.35 -14.55 13.09
CA ASN A 65 -6.84 -13.57 14.04
C ASN A 65 -7.31 -13.97 15.45
N PRO A 66 -6.44 -13.95 16.47
CA PRO A 66 -6.86 -14.18 17.85
C PRO A 66 -7.70 -13.01 18.36
N ARG A 67 -8.55 -13.26 19.37
CA ARG A 67 -9.49 -12.28 19.96
C ARG A 67 -8.85 -10.92 20.21
N GLN A 68 -7.61 -10.89 20.71
CA GLN A 68 -6.91 -9.65 21.07
C GLN A 68 -6.59 -8.74 19.86
N GLN A 69 -6.59 -9.27 18.64
CA GLN A 69 -6.41 -8.45 17.42
C GLN A 69 -7.69 -7.74 16.98
N PHE A 70 -8.85 -8.13 17.52
CA PHE A 70 -10.12 -7.45 17.30
C PHE A 70 -10.31 -6.38 18.38
N LYS A 71 -9.99 -5.12 18.04
CA LYS A 71 -10.19 -3.97 18.94
C LYS A 71 -11.67 -3.58 19.00
N GLY A 72 -12.12 -3.12 20.16
CA GLY A 72 -13.49 -2.64 20.36
C GLY A 72 -14.52 -3.77 20.29
N ASP A 73 -15.64 -3.51 19.63
CA ASP A 73 -16.77 -4.44 19.46
C ASP A 73 -16.55 -5.48 18.35
N ARG A 74 -15.44 -5.40 17.61
CA ARG A 74 -15.20 -6.21 16.40
C ARG A 74 -15.31 -7.72 16.64
N TYR A 75 -14.85 -8.22 17.78
CA TYR A 75 -14.93 -9.65 18.08
C TYR A 75 -16.36 -10.14 18.33
N ALA A 76 -17.26 -9.26 18.78
CA ALA A 76 -18.65 -9.64 19.08
C ALA A 76 -19.42 -10.08 17.81
N PHE A 77 -18.95 -9.67 16.62
CA PHE A 77 -19.50 -10.11 15.33
C PHE A 77 -18.99 -11.49 14.92
N VAL A 78 -17.84 -11.93 15.44
CA VAL A 78 -17.36 -13.31 15.31
C VAL A 78 -18.14 -14.20 16.29
N GLU A 79 -18.25 -13.78 17.55
CA GLU A 79 -18.93 -14.56 18.60
C GLU A 79 -20.40 -14.85 18.29
N ARG A 80 -21.11 -13.87 17.71
CA ARG A 80 -22.56 -13.94 17.46
C ARG A 80 -22.93 -14.27 16.02
N SER A 81 -21.95 -14.55 15.15
CA SER A 81 -22.19 -14.81 13.73
C SER A 81 -23.21 -15.95 13.52
N ASN A 82 -24.08 -15.78 12.53
CA ASN A 82 -25.02 -16.82 12.09
C ASN A 82 -24.43 -17.75 11.01
N ALA A 83 -23.11 -17.76 10.81
CA ALA A 83 -22.48 -18.69 9.88
C ALA A 83 -22.82 -20.15 10.23
N GLN A 84 -23.00 -20.99 9.22
CA GLN A 84 -23.29 -22.41 9.44
C GLN A 84 -22.12 -23.12 10.14
N VAL A 85 -20.89 -22.71 9.82
CA VAL A 85 -19.65 -23.24 10.38
C VAL A 85 -18.57 -22.15 10.41
N LEU A 86 -17.80 -22.13 11.50
CA LEU A 86 -16.62 -21.29 11.67
C LEU A 86 -15.35 -22.16 11.58
N PHE A 87 -14.46 -21.84 10.65
CA PHE A 87 -13.18 -22.49 10.47
C PHE A 87 -12.05 -21.66 11.09
N THR A 88 -11.23 -22.28 11.92
CA THR A 88 -10.10 -21.61 12.58
C THR A 88 -8.97 -22.56 12.95
N GLN A 89 -7.80 -22.02 13.20
CA GLN A 89 -6.65 -22.67 13.85
C GLN A 89 -6.53 -22.32 15.35
N LEU A 90 -7.38 -21.41 15.86
CA LEU A 90 -7.30 -20.84 17.21
C LEU A 90 -8.30 -21.46 18.18
N GLU A 91 -7.96 -21.43 19.47
CA GLU A 91 -8.95 -21.56 20.55
C GLU A 91 -9.67 -20.21 20.72
N LEU A 92 -10.87 -20.09 20.15
CA LEU A 92 -11.66 -18.85 20.16
C LEU A 92 -12.57 -18.71 21.39
N GLY A 93 -12.69 -19.75 22.21
CA GLY A 93 -13.66 -19.81 23.30
C GLY A 93 -15.09 -20.07 22.80
N ALA A 94 -16.08 -19.66 23.60
CA ALA A 94 -17.49 -19.83 23.25
C ALA A 94 -17.89 -18.91 22.08
N VAL A 95 -18.28 -19.51 20.97
CA VAL A 95 -18.84 -18.84 19.79
C VAL A 95 -20.13 -19.56 19.37
N ARG A 96 -21.07 -18.82 18.79
CA ARG A 96 -22.37 -19.36 18.36
C ARG A 96 -22.28 -20.44 17.27
N PRO A 97 -21.51 -20.26 16.18
CA PRO A 97 -21.46 -21.28 15.12
C PRO A 97 -20.61 -22.49 15.53
N PRO A 98 -20.93 -23.71 15.03
CA PRO A 98 -20.05 -24.86 15.15
C PRO A 98 -18.63 -24.56 14.65
N VAL A 99 -17.62 -24.97 15.42
CA VAL A 99 -16.20 -24.68 15.12
C VAL A 99 -15.50 -25.90 14.53
N VAL A 100 -14.85 -25.71 13.38
CA VAL A 100 -13.97 -26.70 12.75
C VAL A 100 -12.53 -26.22 12.84
N ARG A 101 -11.70 -27.02 13.51
CA ARG A 101 -10.28 -26.71 13.70
C ARG A 101 -9.43 -27.25 12.55
N PHE A 102 -8.45 -26.47 12.12
CA PHE A 102 -7.44 -26.90 11.15
C PHE A 102 -6.05 -26.36 11.47
N ARG A 103 -5.03 -26.96 10.86
CA ARG A 103 -3.62 -26.52 10.96
C ARG A 103 -3.25 -25.63 9.79
N LEU A 104 -2.44 -24.61 10.02
CA LEU A 104 -1.87 -23.84 8.91
C LEU A 104 -0.81 -24.70 8.21
N GLY A 105 -0.95 -24.86 6.90
CA GLY A 105 0.00 -25.59 6.04
C GLY A 105 1.20 -24.72 5.65
N GLN A 106 1.72 -24.92 4.45
CA GLN A 106 2.82 -24.09 3.92
C GLN A 106 2.38 -22.66 3.60
N TYR A 107 3.25 -21.70 3.94
CA TYR A 107 3.08 -20.29 3.60
C TYR A 107 3.23 -20.04 2.09
N GLY A 108 2.23 -19.44 1.46
CA GLY A 108 2.12 -19.24 0.02
C GLY A 108 2.04 -20.55 -0.78
N GLY A 109 1.73 -21.67 -0.10
CA GLY A 109 1.58 -22.99 -0.71
C GLY A 109 0.36 -23.04 -1.62
N VAL A 110 0.50 -23.77 -2.73
CA VAL A 110 -0.56 -23.91 -3.75
C VAL A 110 -0.93 -25.36 -4.02
N ASP A 111 -0.14 -26.29 -3.50
CA ASP A 111 -0.30 -27.73 -3.71
C ASP A 111 -1.51 -28.28 -2.94
N THR A 112 -1.82 -29.56 -3.14
CA THR A 112 -2.97 -30.21 -2.49
C THR A 112 -2.81 -30.20 -0.97
N GLU A 113 -3.87 -29.85 -0.25
CA GLU A 113 -3.85 -29.77 1.21
C GLU A 113 -3.50 -31.12 1.85
N VAL A 114 -2.61 -31.11 2.85
CA VAL A 114 -2.40 -32.26 3.74
C VAL A 114 -3.61 -32.38 4.67
N ASP A 115 -4.05 -33.60 4.98
CA ASP A 115 -5.25 -33.82 5.78
C ASP A 115 -5.24 -33.02 7.10
N GLY A 116 -6.32 -32.25 7.29
CA GLY A 116 -6.50 -31.37 8.44
C GLY A 116 -5.68 -30.07 8.40
N SER A 117 -5.15 -29.66 7.24
CA SER A 117 -4.46 -28.37 7.07
C SER A 117 -4.99 -27.53 5.91
N LEU A 118 -4.79 -26.21 6.01
CA LEU A 118 -5.01 -25.24 4.93
C LEU A 118 -3.75 -24.39 4.72
N HIS A 119 -3.24 -24.34 3.49
CA HIS A 119 -2.18 -23.41 3.11
C HIS A 119 -2.59 -21.96 3.35
N TYR A 120 -1.63 -21.13 3.74
CA TYR A 120 -1.92 -19.78 4.22
C TYR A 120 -1.03 -18.72 3.59
N SER A 121 -1.50 -17.48 3.64
CA SER A 121 -0.73 -16.29 3.28
C SER A 121 -0.86 -15.27 4.40
N GLN A 122 -0.38 -14.05 4.18
CA GLN A 122 -0.44 -12.94 5.12
C GLN A 122 -1.85 -12.39 5.30
N ASN A 123 -2.82 -12.79 4.47
CA ASN A 123 -4.21 -12.39 4.60
C ASN A 123 -5.15 -13.59 4.73
N SER A 124 -6.17 -13.45 5.59
CA SER A 124 -7.19 -14.48 5.82
C SER A 124 -7.98 -14.89 4.58
N PRO A 125 -8.27 -13.98 3.60
CA PRO A 125 -8.95 -14.38 2.36
C PRO A 125 -8.22 -15.46 1.57
N TYR A 126 -6.89 -15.57 1.64
CA TYR A 126 -6.16 -16.63 0.96
C TYR A 126 -6.57 -18.01 1.47
N VAL A 127 -6.70 -18.16 2.79
CA VAL A 127 -7.15 -19.40 3.42
C VAL A 127 -8.61 -19.69 3.09
N ALA A 128 -9.46 -18.67 3.01
CA ALA A 128 -10.84 -18.83 2.58
C ALA A 128 -10.95 -19.30 1.12
N VAL A 129 -10.08 -18.83 0.22
CA VAL A 129 -9.99 -19.36 -1.17
C VAL A 129 -9.56 -20.82 -1.16
N ARG A 130 -8.59 -21.20 -0.32
CA ARG A 130 -8.17 -22.60 -0.16
C ARG A 130 -9.28 -23.49 0.39
N LEU A 131 -10.04 -23.00 1.35
CA LEU A 131 -11.23 -23.68 1.87
C LEU A 131 -12.29 -23.87 0.78
N ALA A 132 -12.60 -22.83 0.00
CA ALA A 132 -13.54 -22.94 -1.12
C ALA A 132 -13.09 -24.00 -2.14
N ALA A 133 -11.79 -24.05 -2.45
CA ALA A 133 -11.23 -25.07 -3.34
C ALA A 133 -11.31 -26.48 -2.73
N LEU A 134 -11.02 -26.66 -1.43
CA LEU A 134 -11.18 -27.93 -0.72
C LEU A 134 -12.64 -28.42 -0.76
N MET A 135 -13.60 -27.52 -0.61
CA MET A 135 -15.04 -27.82 -0.67
C MET A 135 -15.52 -28.14 -2.09
N GLY A 136 -14.66 -27.98 -3.11
CA GLY A 136 -14.93 -28.40 -4.48
C GLY A 136 -15.52 -27.29 -5.37
N ALA A 137 -15.31 -26.02 -5.04
CA ALA A 137 -15.77 -24.91 -5.87
C ALA A 137 -15.30 -25.04 -7.33
N ARG A 138 -16.19 -24.80 -8.29
CA ARG A 138 -15.84 -24.64 -9.71
C ARG A 138 -15.32 -23.23 -9.99
N ARG A 139 -15.90 -22.24 -9.32
CA ARG A 139 -15.55 -20.83 -9.47
C ARG A 139 -15.51 -20.16 -8.10
N ILE A 140 -14.53 -19.30 -7.90
CA ILE A 140 -14.30 -18.53 -6.67
C ILE A 140 -14.22 -17.05 -7.04
N GLY A 141 -15.11 -16.25 -6.49
CA GLY A 141 -15.15 -14.80 -6.63
C GLY A 141 -14.54 -14.15 -5.40
N LEU A 142 -13.56 -13.29 -5.56
CA LEU A 142 -12.87 -12.62 -4.46
C LEU A 142 -13.33 -11.15 -4.37
N ILE A 143 -13.95 -10.76 -3.26
CA ILE A 143 -14.43 -9.39 -3.02
C ILE A 143 -14.05 -8.91 -1.62
N GLY A 144 -13.91 -7.60 -1.40
CA GLY A 144 -13.40 -7.04 -0.15
C GLY A 144 -11.91 -7.34 0.10
N VAL A 145 -11.13 -7.63 -0.94
CA VAL A 145 -9.69 -7.92 -0.85
C VAL A 145 -8.90 -6.86 -1.61
N ASP A 146 -8.97 -5.64 -1.08
CA ASP A 146 -8.64 -4.46 -1.88
C ASP A 146 -7.18 -4.04 -1.80
N PHE A 147 -6.60 -4.13 -0.61
CA PHE A 147 -5.28 -3.55 -0.30
C PHE A 147 -5.17 -2.05 -0.59
N THR A 148 -6.30 -1.36 -0.72
CA THR A 148 -6.41 0.09 -0.61
C THR A 148 -6.19 0.52 0.84
N ASP A 149 -6.13 1.83 1.06
CA ASP A 149 -6.21 2.35 2.42
C ASP A 149 -7.62 2.07 2.96
N ASP A 150 -7.71 1.83 4.27
CA ASP A 150 -8.96 1.60 5.01
C ASP A 150 -9.63 0.23 4.84
N HIS A 151 -10.49 -0.11 5.80
CA HIS A 151 -11.40 -1.25 5.76
C HIS A 151 -12.82 -0.73 5.57
N PHE A 152 -13.78 -1.55 5.09
CA PHE A 152 -15.16 -1.08 4.82
C PHE A 152 -15.85 -0.40 6.01
N PHE A 153 -15.37 -0.69 7.23
CA PHE A 153 -15.98 -0.24 8.47
C PHE A 153 -15.25 0.92 9.18
N ALA A 154 -14.05 1.33 8.74
CA ALA A 154 -13.30 2.42 9.39
C ALA A 154 -12.10 2.93 8.55
N ILE A 155 -11.75 4.22 8.77
CA ILE A 155 -10.42 4.75 8.43
C ILE A 155 -9.40 4.01 9.29
N THR A 156 -8.74 3.02 8.73
CA THR A 156 -7.63 2.35 9.39
C THR A 156 -6.29 2.87 8.90
N GLY A 157 -6.30 3.77 7.92
CA GLY A 157 -5.13 4.20 7.18
C GLY A 157 -4.61 3.08 6.27
N ARG A 158 -3.38 3.27 5.79
CA ARG A 158 -2.72 2.33 4.90
C ARG A 158 -2.78 0.91 5.44
N HIS A 159 -3.39 0.01 4.67
CA HIS A 159 -3.52 -1.39 5.07
C HIS A 159 -2.15 -1.95 5.45
N SER A 160 -2.07 -2.63 6.60
CA SER A 160 -0.82 -3.20 7.15
C SER A 160 -0.04 -4.07 6.16
N LEU A 161 -0.70 -4.58 5.13
CA LEU A 161 -0.15 -5.44 4.09
C LEU A 161 0.09 -4.72 2.75
N ALA A 162 -0.25 -3.42 2.63
CA ALA A 162 -0.06 -2.64 1.40
C ALA A 162 1.42 -2.54 1.00
N GLY A 163 2.36 -2.64 1.95
CA GLY A 163 3.80 -2.72 1.69
C GLY A 163 4.25 -4.06 1.10
N ARG A 164 3.40 -5.09 1.16
CA ARG A 164 3.65 -6.45 0.67
C ARG A 164 2.68 -6.85 -0.44
N LEU A 165 1.94 -5.89 -0.99
CA LEU A 165 0.98 -6.10 -2.06
C LEU A 165 1.57 -6.89 -3.23
N LYS A 166 2.80 -6.59 -3.67
CA LYS A 166 3.44 -7.32 -4.79
C LYS A 166 3.65 -8.81 -4.48
N GLU A 167 4.03 -9.15 -3.25
CA GLU A 167 4.20 -10.53 -2.80
C GLU A 167 2.85 -11.25 -2.75
N ILE A 168 1.85 -10.59 -2.15
CA ILE A 168 0.50 -11.13 -2.03
C ILE A 168 -0.11 -11.33 -3.42
N ASP A 169 0.03 -10.36 -4.32
CA ASP A 169 -0.43 -10.45 -5.71
C ASP A 169 0.26 -11.61 -6.46
N THR A 170 1.56 -11.78 -6.26
CA THR A 170 2.29 -12.94 -6.82
C THR A 170 1.78 -14.27 -6.25
N GLN A 171 1.43 -14.31 -4.96
CA GLN A 171 0.86 -15.50 -4.31
C GLN A 171 -0.54 -15.81 -4.84
N TYR A 172 -1.41 -14.81 -5.02
CA TYR A 172 -2.70 -14.98 -5.66
C TYR A 172 -2.57 -15.42 -7.12
N GLY A 173 -1.58 -14.92 -7.86
CA GLY A 173 -1.30 -15.36 -9.23
C GLY A 173 -0.86 -16.83 -9.30
N ARG A 174 0.05 -17.26 -8.41
CA ARG A 174 0.45 -18.67 -8.29
C ARG A 174 -0.73 -19.55 -7.89
N LEU A 175 -1.55 -19.10 -6.93
CA LEU A 175 -2.73 -19.81 -6.48
C LEU A 175 -3.76 -19.95 -7.63
N ALA A 176 -4.07 -18.88 -8.34
CA ALA A 176 -4.98 -18.92 -9.48
C ALA A 176 -4.48 -19.86 -10.58
N THR A 177 -3.16 -19.89 -10.83
CA THR A 177 -2.56 -20.81 -11.79
C THR A 177 -2.72 -22.27 -11.35
N ALA A 178 -2.49 -22.57 -10.07
CA ALA A 178 -2.66 -23.92 -9.52
C ALA A 178 -4.13 -24.35 -9.52
N LEU A 179 -5.04 -23.47 -9.07
CA LEU A 179 -6.48 -23.71 -9.09
C LEU A 179 -7.01 -23.96 -10.50
N ARG A 180 -6.54 -23.18 -11.49
CA ARG A 180 -6.93 -23.38 -12.90
C ARG A 180 -6.47 -24.73 -13.44
N ARG A 181 -5.29 -25.23 -13.05
CA ARG A 181 -4.85 -26.60 -13.40
C ARG A 181 -5.76 -27.67 -12.79
N GLY A 182 -6.38 -27.38 -11.65
CA GLY A 182 -7.40 -28.22 -11.01
C GLY A 182 -8.83 -27.96 -11.48
N GLY A 183 -9.06 -27.13 -12.51
CA GLY A 183 -10.39 -26.83 -13.04
C GLY A 183 -11.19 -25.77 -12.25
N VAL A 184 -10.55 -25.04 -11.32
CA VAL A 184 -11.19 -24.01 -10.50
C VAL A 184 -10.81 -22.62 -10.99
N GLU A 185 -11.82 -21.78 -11.27
CA GLU A 185 -11.62 -20.40 -11.70
C GLU A 185 -11.57 -19.45 -10.49
N LEU A 186 -10.52 -18.62 -10.37
CA LEU A 186 -10.42 -17.57 -9.34
C LEU A 186 -10.47 -16.19 -9.99
N ILE A 187 -11.48 -15.38 -9.65
CA ILE A 187 -11.75 -14.06 -10.24
C ILE A 187 -11.73 -12.99 -9.14
N ASN A 188 -11.14 -11.84 -9.43
CA ASN A 188 -11.23 -10.65 -8.57
C ASN A 188 -12.47 -9.83 -8.94
N LEU A 189 -13.41 -9.72 -8.02
CA LEU A 189 -14.68 -9.00 -8.19
C LEU A 189 -14.62 -7.56 -7.63
N SER A 190 -13.57 -7.24 -6.87
CA SER A 190 -13.39 -5.92 -6.26
C SER A 190 -13.02 -4.86 -7.30
N SER A 191 -13.84 -3.81 -7.45
CA SER A 191 -13.55 -2.73 -8.40
C SER A 191 -12.24 -1.98 -8.05
N VAL A 192 -12.01 -1.74 -6.76
CA VAL A 192 -10.88 -0.94 -6.25
C VAL A 192 -9.66 -1.77 -5.84
N SER A 193 -9.72 -3.10 -5.96
CA SER A 193 -8.62 -3.96 -5.52
C SER A 193 -7.34 -3.68 -6.28
N ARG A 194 -6.22 -3.65 -5.56
CA ARG A 194 -4.88 -3.46 -6.13
C ARG A 194 -4.22 -4.77 -6.54
N LEU A 195 -4.91 -5.91 -6.40
CA LEU A 195 -4.47 -7.18 -6.97
C LEU A 195 -4.59 -7.13 -8.50
N THR A 196 -3.50 -7.45 -9.19
CA THR A 196 -3.40 -7.42 -10.66
C THR A 196 -3.18 -8.80 -11.27
N ALA A 197 -2.79 -9.79 -10.47
CA ALA A 197 -2.50 -11.14 -10.94
C ALA A 197 -3.75 -11.99 -11.20
N LEU A 198 -4.92 -11.54 -10.75
CA LEU A 198 -6.20 -12.21 -10.94
C LEU A 198 -7.00 -11.56 -12.08
N PRO A 199 -7.71 -12.35 -12.91
CA PRO A 199 -8.65 -11.79 -13.87
C PRO A 199 -9.75 -11.00 -13.13
N ARG A 200 -10.12 -9.84 -13.66
CA ARG A 200 -11.22 -9.04 -13.11
C ARG A 200 -12.55 -9.48 -13.70
N GLY A 201 -13.59 -9.40 -12.89
CA GLY A 201 -14.97 -9.58 -13.30
C GLY A 201 -15.92 -8.71 -12.48
N CYS A 202 -17.19 -8.73 -12.84
CA CYS A 202 -18.28 -8.19 -12.02
C CYS A 202 -19.21 -9.33 -11.61
N ILE A 203 -19.98 -9.12 -10.54
CA ILE A 203 -21.15 -9.97 -10.27
C ILE A 203 -22.27 -9.50 -11.21
N ASP A 204 -22.56 -10.31 -12.22
CA ASP A 204 -23.74 -10.15 -13.06
C ASP A 204 -24.92 -10.92 -12.42
N HIS A 205 -26.07 -10.26 -12.31
CA HIS A 205 -27.28 -10.74 -11.66
C HIS A 205 -27.83 -12.07 -12.22
N ALA A 206 -27.48 -12.46 -13.45
CA ALA A 206 -27.94 -13.71 -14.05
C ALA A 206 -27.00 -14.91 -13.79
N ARG A 207 -25.68 -14.71 -13.84
CA ARG A 207 -24.69 -15.82 -13.91
C ARG A 207 -24.24 -16.39 -12.57
N TRP A 208 -24.22 -15.59 -11.50
CA TRP A 208 -23.74 -16.02 -10.17
C TRP A 208 -24.84 -16.64 -9.28
N TYR A 209 -26.10 -16.55 -9.69
CA TYR A 209 -27.27 -16.98 -8.92
C TYR A 209 -27.90 -18.30 -9.44
N GLU A 210 -27.35 -18.89 -10.50
CA GLU A 210 -27.76 -20.21 -10.99
C GLU A 210 -27.08 -21.33 -10.19
N ARG A 211 -27.87 -22.19 -9.53
CA ARG A 211 -27.35 -23.35 -8.78
C ARG A 211 -26.73 -24.39 -9.73
N PRO A 212 -25.50 -24.86 -9.50
CA PRO A 212 -24.93 -25.92 -10.32
C PRO A 212 -25.45 -27.31 -9.94
N ALA A 213 -25.85 -28.06 -10.96
CA ALA A 213 -26.14 -29.50 -10.91
C ALA A 213 -24.83 -30.32 -10.85
N ALA A 214 -24.91 -31.50 -10.24
CA ALA A 214 -23.77 -32.31 -9.82
C ALA A 214 -22.96 -32.99 -10.96
N THR A 215 -21.63 -33.01 -10.76
CA THR A 215 -20.61 -34.04 -11.13
C THR A 215 -20.36 -34.46 -12.60
N MET A 216 -19.08 -34.43 -13.02
CA MET A 216 -18.28 -35.61 -13.45
C MET A 216 -16.78 -35.29 -13.68
N ARG A 217 -15.89 -36.26 -13.39
CA ARG A 217 -14.40 -36.22 -13.38
C ARG A 217 -13.79 -36.90 -14.63
N ALA A 218 -12.57 -36.51 -15.02
CA ALA A 218 -11.60 -37.33 -15.80
C ALA A 218 -10.13 -36.80 -15.64
N PRO A 219 -9.06 -37.61 -15.91
CA PRO A 219 -7.80 -37.60 -15.14
C PRO A 219 -6.54 -37.02 -15.84
N VAL A 220 -5.47 -36.84 -15.05
CA VAL A 220 -4.14 -36.28 -15.40
C VAL A 220 -3.09 -37.39 -15.57
N SER A 221 -2.14 -37.23 -16.50
CA SER A 221 -0.96 -38.09 -16.67
C SER A 221 0.38 -37.33 -16.49
N THR A 222 1.32 -38.01 -15.83
CA THR A 222 2.73 -37.72 -15.49
C THR A 222 3.69 -38.10 -16.65
N GLU A 223 4.87 -37.51 -16.90
CA GLU A 223 6.19 -37.76 -16.26
C GLU A 223 7.38 -37.04 -17.02
N PRO A 224 8.65 -37.08 -16.53
CA PRO A 224 9.72 -36.05 -16.69
C PRO A 224 10.93 -36.43 -17.58
N VAL A 225 11.86 -35.49 -17.88
CA VAL A 225 13.20 -35.79 -18.47
C VAL A 225 14.31 -34.83 -17.99
N ALA A 226 15.53 -35.38 -17.88
CA ALA A 226 16.73 -34.96 -17.15
C ALA A 226 17.80 -34.10 -17.91
N LEU A 227 18.85 -33.71 -17.14
CA LEU A 227 20.02 -32.86 -17.46
C LEU A 227 21.15 -33.56 -18.25
N PRO A 228 22.10 -32.78 -18.81
CA PRO A 228 23.52 -33.12 -18.69
C PRO A 228 24.46 -31.96 -18.32
N ALA A 229 25.62 -32.32 -17.77
CA ALA A 229 26.78 -31.49 -17.41
C ALA A 229 28.00 -31.84 -18.31
N PRO A 230 29.24 -31.40 -18.01
CA PRO A 230 29.80 -30.04 -18.02
C PRO A 230 31.01 -29.93 -18.99
N ALA A 231 31.45 -28.71 -19.36
CA ALA A 231 32.73 -28.52 -20.05
C ALA A 231 33.49 -27.27 -19.60
N ARG A 232 34.82 -27.44 -19.57
CA ARG A 232 35.86 -26.71 -18.84
C ARG A 232 36.16 -25.29 -19.34
N ILE A 233 36.80 -24.57 -18.40
CA ILE A 233 37.28 -23.19 -18.37
C ILE A 233 38.44 -22.96 -19.35
N ALA A 234 38.41 -21.82 -20.04
CA ALA A 234 39.58 -21.21 -20.66
C ALA A 234 39.59 -19.70 -20.34
N GLN A 235 40.76 -19.21 -19.95
CA GLN A 235 41.07 -17.83 -19.61
C GLN A 235 40.84 -16.92 -20.84
N ALA A 236 39.97 -15.91 -20.71
CA ALA A 236 39.77 -14.89 -21.74
C ALA A 236 39.55 -13.53 -21.08
N ARG A 237 40.30 -12.53 -21.53
CA ARG A 237 40.14 -11.10 -21.19
C ARG A 237 38.66 -10.71 -21.22
N SER A 238 38.17 -10.09 -20.15
CA SER A 238 36.77 -9.71 -20.00
C SER A 238 36.34 -8.79 -21.16
N PRO A 239 35.28 -9.14 -21.91
CA PRO A 239 34.78 -8.30 -22.99
C PRO A 239 34.27 -6.96 -22.45
N THR A 240 34.45 -5.89 -23.22
CA THR A 240 33.89 -4.58 -22.92
C THR A 240 32.37 -4.69 -22.74
N MET A 241 31.86 -4.25 -21.60
CA MET A 241 30.46 -4.40 -21.20
C MET A 241 29.80 -3.08 -20.86
N LYS A 242 28.47 -3.06 -20.84
CA LYS A 242 27.69 -1.91 -20.39
C LYS A 242 27.40 -2.05 -18.91
N VAL A 243 27.83 -1.05 -18.13
CA VAL A 243 27.60 -0.96 -16.68
C VAL A 243 26.63 0.19 -16.42
N ALA A 244 25.54 -0.08 -15.72
CA ALA A 244 24.54 0.90 -15.37
C ALA A 244 24.54 1.18 -13.89
N ILE A 245 24.71 2.44 -13.52
CA ILE A 245 24.92 2.85 -12.13
C ILE A 245 23.79 3.77 -11.71
N GLU A 246 23.24 3.52 -10.51
CA GLU A 246 22.21 4.36 -9.92
C GLU A 246 22.66 5.83 -9.80
N LYS A 247 21.78 6.76 -10.16
CA LYS A 247 22.04 8.20 -10.03
C LYS A 247 21.57 8.69 -8.66
N ARG A 248 22.48 9.24 -7.86
CA ARG A 248 22.20 9.88 -6.57
C ARG A 248 22.81 11.28 -6.53
N SER A 249 22.24 12.15 -5.70
CA SER A 249 22.76 13.51 -5.43
C SER A 249 24.04 13.46 -4.59
N ALA A 250 24.77 14.58 -4.48
CA ALA A 250 26.03 14.71 -3.74
C ALA A 250 25.99 14.15 -2.30
N GLY A 251 27.14 13.64 -1.83
CA GLY A 251 27.36 13.01 -0.52
C GLY A 251 27.95 11.59 -0.64
N LEU A 252 28.35 10.97 0.48
CA LEU A 252 29.11 9.71 0.54
C LEU A 252 28.62 8.59 -0.41
N VAL A 253 27.30 8.36 -0.49
CA VAL A 253 26.72 7.35 -1.40
C VAL A 253 26.87 7.75 -2.87
N GLY A 254 26.69 9.03 -3.17
CA GLY A 254 26.97 9.58 -4.51
C GLY A 254 28.45 9.44 -4.86
N ASP A 255 29.34 9.78 -3.92
CA ASP A 255 30.80 9.71 -4.09
C ASP A 255 31.27 8.27 -4.39
N LEU A 256 30.71 7.27 -3.67
CA LEU A 256 30.94 5.86 -3.97
C LEU A 256 30.49 5.50 -5.39
N LEU A 257 29.22 5.79 -5.73
CA LEU A 257 28.65 5.39 -7.02
C LEU A 257 29.36 6.08 -8.19
N ASP A 258 29.82 7.31 -8.00
CA ASP A 258 30.63 8.05 -8.97
C ASP A 258 32.06 7.52 -9.07
N THR A 259 32.64 7.09 -7.96
CA THR A 259 33.97 6.46 -7.96
C THR A 259 33.92 5.11 -8.67
N LEU A 260 32.94 4.25 -8.34
CA LEU A 260 32.69 3.00 -9.06
C LEU A 260 32.42 3.22 -10.55
N ALA A 261 31.76 4.32 -10.91
CA ALA A 261 31.54 4.69 -12.31
C ALA A 261 32.84 5.04 -13.03
N ARG A 262 33.73 5.82 -12.41
CA ARG A 262 35.04 6.17 -12.98
C ARG A 262 35.91 4.94 -13.15
N SER A 263 36.07 4.14 -12.10
CA SER A 263 36.90 2.93 -12.14
C SER A 263 36.38 1.89 -13.14
N ALA A 264 35.06 1.73 -13.27
CA ALA A 264 34.48 0.88 -14.32
C ALA A 264 34.76 1.43 -15.74
N ALA A 265 34.75 2.75 -15.94
CA ALA A 265 35.09 3.37 -17.22
C ALA A 265 36.58 3.22 -17.56
N GLU A 266 37.48 3.33 -16.56
CA GLU A 266 38.92 3.12 -16.71
C GLU A 266 39.28 1.68 -17.09
N LEU A 267 38.47 0.69 -16.68
CA LEU A 267 38.54 -0.69 -17.17
C LEU A 267 38.07 -0.87 -18.62
N GLY A 268 37.65 0.20 -19.30
CA GLY A 268 37.17 0.18 -20.69
C GLY A 268 35.69 -0.20 -20.83
N HIS A 269 34.90 -0.16 -19.76
CA HIS A 269 33.45 -0.43 -19.83
C HIS A 269 32.64 0.82 -20.18
N SER A 270 31.49 0.62 -20.85
CA SER A 270 30.57 1.72 -21.15
C SER A 270 29.65 1.96 -19.96
N VAL A 271 29.77 3.12 -19.32
CA VAL A 271 29.01 3.46 -18.12
C VAL A 271 27.80 4.35 -18.44
N VAL A 272 26.63 3.99 -17.91
CA VAL A 272 25.39 4.79 -18.04
C VAL A 272 24.71 5.02 -16.69
N ARG A 273 23.99 6.14 -16.57
CA ARG A 273 23.23 6.47 -15.36
C ARG A 273 21.75 6.12 -15.54
N ASP A 274 21.43 4.82 -15.50
CA ASP A 274 20.05 4.33 -15.49
C ASP A 274 19.92 3.22 -14.43
N PRO A 275 19.26 3.47 -13.28
CA PRO A 275 19.14 2.46 -12.24
C PRO A 275 18.42 1.20 -12.75
N ARG A 276 17.56 1.27 -13.78
CA ARG A 276 16.71 0.14 -14.24
C ARG A 276 17.28 -0.64 -15.42
N ALA A 277 18.55 -0.45 -15.79
CA ALA A 277 19.06 -1.01 -17.03
C ALA A 277 19.08 -2.55 -17.06
N SER A 278 19.50 -3.23 -15.97
CA SER A 278 19.48 -4.71 -15.91
C SER A 278 18.06 -5.30 -15.81
N ALA A 279 17.06 -4.51 -15.39
CA ALA A 279 15.65 -4.91 -15.42
C ALA A 279 15.10 -5.00 -16.86
N ARG A 280 15.70 -4.22 -17.77
CA ARG A 280 15.28 -4.10 -19.17
C ARG A 280 16.18 -4.90 -20.12
N ASN A 281 17.43 -5.14 -19.73
CA ASN A 281 18.42 -5.82 -20.56
C ASN A 281 19.32 -6.74 -19.72
N PRO A 282 19.26 -8.06 -19.92
CA PRO A 282 20.08 -9.02 -19.17
C PRO A 282 21.58 -8.97 -19.51
N ARG A 283 21.98 -8.22 -20.56
CA ARG A 283 23.38 -7.98 -20.96
C ARG A 283 23.97 -6.71 -20.34
N VAL A 284 23.31 -6.12 -19.34
CA VAL A 284 23.79 -4.94 -18.63
C VAL A 284 23.99 -5.30 -17.16
N LEU A 285 25.18 -5.02 -16.63
CA LEU A 285 25.47 -5.14 -15.20
C LEU A 285 24.99 -3.87 -14.50
N SER A 286 24.24 -4.01 -13.41
CA SER A 286 23.78 -2.85 -12.64
C SER A 286 24.46 -2.73 -11.27
N ILE A 287 24.84 -1.51 -10.89
CA ILE A 287 25.32 -1.17 -9.54
C ILE A 287 24.26 -0.29 -8.88
N VAL A 288 23.69 -0.77 -7.77
CA VAL A 288 22.54 -0.14 -7.11
C VAL A 288 22.73 -0.05 -5.59
N TRP A 289 22.15 0.97 -4.97
CA TRP A 289 22.18 1.14 -3.52
C TRP A 289 21.03 0.38 -2.86
N ASN A 290 21.32 -0.49 -1.88
CA ASN A 290 20.40 -1.26 -1.01
C ASN A 290 19.28 -2.11 -1.66
N GLY A 291 19.13 -2.07 -2.99
CA GLY A 291 18.22 -2.94 -3.75
C GLY A 291 16.73 -2.76 -3.49
N ARG A 292 16.28 -1.77 -2.71
CA ARG A 292 14.86 -1.58 -2.39
C ARG A 292 14.05 -1.29 -3.66
N GLY A 293 13.12 -2.17 -3.99
CA GLY A 293 12.27 -2.03 -5.18
C GLY A 293 12.97 -2.37 -6.49
N TYR A 294 14.15 -2.99 -6.43
CA TYR A 294 14.92 -3.38 -7.62
C TYR A 294 14.67 -4.85 -8.02
N SER A 295 14.39 -5.09 -9.30
CA SER A 295 14.31 -6.42 -9.89
C SER A 295 15.22 -6.48 -11.09
N THR A 296 16.09 -7.48 -11.15
CA THR A 296 17.19 -7.56 -12.11
C THR A 296 17.01 -8.80 -12.98
N ALA A 297 17.23 -8.68 -14.29
CA ALA A 297 17.32 -9.81 -15.22
C ALA A 297 18.78 -10.12 -15.62
N GLY A 298 19.73 -9.22 -15.31
CA GLY A 298 21.16 -9.34 -15.58
C GLY A 298 22.01 -9.32 -14.30
N PRO A 299 23.35 -9.35 -14.40
CA PRO A 299 24.25 -9.27 -13.25
C PRO A 299 24.03 -7.98 -12.45
N THR A 300 24.17 -8.02 -11.13
CA THR A 300 23.92 -6.85 -10.27
C THR A 300 24.86 -6.83 -9.07
N LEU A 301 25.31 -5.64 -8.68
CA LEU A 301 26.01 -5.34 -7.44
C LEU A 301 25.13 -4.44 -6.57
N TYR A 302 24.95 -4.84 -5.32
CA TYR A 302 24.26 -4.10 -4.29
C TYR A 302 25.28 -3.46 -3.35
N CYS A 303 25.22 -2.14 -3.23
CA CYS A 303 26.04 -1.35 -2.32
C CYS A 303 25.24 -0.97 -1.08
N GLU A 304 25.86 -1.09 0.09
CA GLU A 304 25.34 -0.67 1.40
C GLU A 304 26.46 -0.07 2.25
N HIS A 305 26.11 0.54 3.38
CA HIS A 305 27.11 0.99 4.35
C HIS A 305 27.83 -0.20 5.00
N GLY A 306 29.10 -0.01 5.31
CA GLY A 306 29.92 -0.90 6.10
C GLY A 306 29.33 -1.16 7.50
N TRP A 307 29.69 -2.29 8.07
CA TRP A 307 29.32 -2.67 9.44
C TRP A 307 30.32 -2.13 10.47
N LEU A 308 31.62 -2.10 10.13
CA LEU A 308 32.69 -1.61 11.00
C LEU A 308 33.93 -1.20 10.18
N PRO A 309 34.20 0.08 9.91
CA PRO A 309 33.39 1.27 10.23
C PRO A 309 32.27 1.54 9.23
N ARG A 310 31.30 2.38 9.62
CA ARG A 310 30.11 2.71 8.82
C ARG A 310 30.32 3.70 7.67
N TRP A 311 31.53 4.23 7.52
CA TRP A 311 31.90 5.09 6.39
C TRP A 311 32.50 4.33 5.21
N ASP A 312 32.88 3.07 5.40
CA ASP A 312 33.20 2.16 4.31
C ASP A 312 31.92 1.54 3.75
N TYR A 313 32.06 0.66 2.77
CA TYR A 313 30.94 0.11 2.02
C TYR A 313 31.00 -1.40 1.96
N GLN A 314 29.82 -2.02 1.91
CA GLN A 314 29.67 -3.43 1.56
C GLN A 314 29.09 -3.52 0.17
N ILE A 315 29.75 -4.29 -0.68
CA ILE A 315 29.38 -4.45 -2.08
C ILE A 315 29.30 -5.94 -2.36
N SER A 316 28.08 -6.42 -2.66
CA SER A 316 27.86 -7.84 -2.94
C SER A 316 26.80 -8.04 -4.02
N PRO A 317 26.82 -9.18 -4.71
CA PRO A 317 25.92 -9.42 -5.85
C PRO A 317 24.48 -9.80 -5.49
N ARG A 318 24.16 -10.13 -4.23
CA ARG A 318 22.77 -10.38 -3.81
C ARG A 318 22.28 -9.49 -2.66
N GLY A 319 23.16 -8.73 -2.00
CA GLY A 319 22.80 -7.75 -0.95
C GLY A 319 22.31 -8.40 0.36
N ILE A 320 22.02 -7.56 1.37
CA ILE A 320 21.61 -8.04 2.71
C ILE A 320 20.27 -8.77 2.68
N ASN A 321 19.37 -8.32 1.79
CA ASN A 321 17.99 -8.81 1.68
C ASN A 321 17.89 -10.26 1.15
N ALA A 322 19.01 -10.85 0.70
CA ALA A 322 19.14 -12.21 0.21
C ALA A 322 20.30 -12.96 0.89
N ASP A 323 20.63 -12.58 2.13
CA ASP A 323 21.62 -13.27 2.98
C ASP A 323 23.03 -13.37 2.34
N SER A 324 23.47 -12.32 1.62
CA SER A 324 24.61 -12.43 0.69
C SER A 324 25.71 -11.39 0.80
N HIS A 325 25.62 -10.39 1.70
CA HIS A 325 26.84 -9.63 2.00
C HIS A 325 27.86 -10.60 2.60
N ALA A 326 29.11 -10.52 2.14
CA ALA A 326 30.19 -11.32 2.69
C ALA A 326 30.24 -11.10 4.22
N ALA A 327 30.28 -12.13 5.08
CA ALA A 327 30.34 -13.56 4.81
C ALA A 327 29.72 -14.37 5.96
N PRO A 328 29.39 -15.66 5.76
CA PRO A 328 29.36 -16.59 6.87
C PRO A 328 30.76 -16.62 7.50
N PHE A 329 30.93 -15.92 8.62
CA PHE A 329 32.11 -16.05 9.46
C PHE A 329 32.09 -17.44 10.10
N ALA A 330 33.14 -18.22 9.84
CA ALA A 330 33.42 -19.46 10.54
C ALA A 330 34.73 -19.25 11.29
N TRP A 331 34.68 -19.34 12.62
CA TRP A 331 35.87 -19.24 13.43
C TRP A 331 36.63 -20.57 13.41
N ASP A 332 37.93 -20.51 13.22
CA ASP A 332 38.83 -21.67 13.17
C ASP A 332 39.37 -22.10 14.55
N GLY A 333 38.91 -21.42 15.61
CA GLY A 333 39.34 -21.67 16.98
C GLY A 333 40.68 -21.02 17.35
N GLN A 334 41.30 -20.26 16.43
CA GLN A 334 42.60 -19.62 16.67
C GLN A 334 42.45 -18.11 16.88
N PRO A 335 43.25 -17.50 17.78
CA PRO A 335 43.36 -16.05 17.86
C PRO A 335 44.03 -15.50 16.58
N LEU A 336 43.85 -14.20 16.34
CA LEU A 336 44.61 -13.49 15.31
C LEU A 336 46.11 -13.57 15.64
N ASP A 337 46.93 -13.68 14.61
CA ASP A 337 48.38 -13.54 14.78
C ASP A 337 48.73 -12.12 15.29
N PRO A 338 49.86 -11.94 16.00
CA PRO A 338 50.17 -10.66 16.65
C PRO A 338 50.22 -9.45 15.71
N GLU A 339 50.57 -9.65 14.44
CA GLU A 339 50.65 -8.58 13.44
C GLU A 339 49.24 -8.11 13.04
N ARG A 340 48.35 -9.04 12.66
CA ARG A 340 46.96 -8.73 12.36
C ARG A 340 46.20 -8.19 13.57
N ASP A 341 46.53 -8.69 14.76
CA ASP A 341 45.91 -8.22 15.99
C ASP A 341 46.31 -6.77 16.33
N ALA A 342 47.58 -6.42 16.12
CA ALA A 342 48.07 -5.05 16.25
C ALA A 342 47.47 -4.11 15.17
N GLU A 343 47.32 -4.58 13.93
CA GLU A 343 46.65 -3.81 12.88
C GLU A 343 45.18 -3.58 13.20
N LEU A 344 44.48 -4.62 13.70
CA LEU A 344 43.11 -4.48 14.17
C LEU A 344 43.02 -3.41 15.26
N GLU A 345 43.86 -3.45 16.29
CA GLU A 345 43.89 -2.40 17.33
C GLU A 345 44.09 -1.01 16.75
N HIS A 346 45.06 -0.86 15.84
CA HIS A 346 45.31 0.43 15.20
C HIS A 346 44.07 0.96 14.46
N ARG A 347 43.37 0.09 13.72
CA ARG A 347 42.13 0.44 13.03
C ARG A 347 40.98 0.74 14.01
N LEU A 348 40.81 -0.05 15.06
CA LEU A 348 39.79 0.20 16.08
C LEU A 348 40.03 1.54 16.80
N GLU A 349 41.29 1.86 17.12
CA GLU A 349 41.65 3.13 17.74
C GLU A 349 41.43 4.31 16.80
N ALA A 350 41.77 4.15 15.51
CA ALA A 350 41.43 5.15 14.49
C ALA A 350 39.91 5.39 14.42
N ILE A 351 39.09 4.33 14.51
CA ILE A 351 37.62 4.44 14.53
C ILE A 351 37.11 5.16 15.79
N LYS A 352 37.78 4.96 16.94
CA LYS A 352 37.47 5.63 18.21
C LYS A 352 37.91 7.10 18.25
N SER A 353 38.94 7.46 17.48
CA SER A 353 39.52 8.81 17.46
C SER A 353 38.59 9.85 16.83
N THR A 354 38.49 11.03 17.43
CA THR A 354 37.47 12.05 17.17
C THR A 354 37.73 12.96 15.95
N ALA A 355 38.69 12.61 15.08
CA ALA A 355 39.18 13.49 14.01
C ALA A 355 38.30 13.56 12.73
N PHE A 356 36.99 13.29 12.82
CA PHE A 356 36.11 13.18 11.65
C PHE A 356 34.95 14.20 11.62
N SER A 357 34.80 14.88 10.47
CA SER A 357 33.81 15.93 10.17
C SER A 357 32.72 15.51 9.16
N GLY A 358 32.19 14.28 9.26
CA GLY A 358 31.17 13.77 8.32
C GLY A 358 29.74 13.59 8.85
N TYR A 359 28.84 13.21 7.92
CA TYR A 359 27.36 13.20 8.01
C TYR A 359 26.74 12.38 9.16
N TYR A 360 27.50 11.49 9.81
CA TYR A 360 27.04 10.70 10.95
C TYR A 360 27.56 11.27 12.28
N GLN A 361 27.18 12.51 12.59
CA GLN A 361 27.50 13.18 13.86
C GLN A 361 27.10 12.35 15.10
N TYR A 362 26.12 11.44 15.01
CA TYR A 362 25.76 10.57 16.13
C TYR A 362 26.82 9.51 16.48
N MET A 363 27.82 9.28 15.62
CA MET A 363 28.95 8.38 15.91
C MET A 363 30.07 9.08 16.69
N GLN A 364 30.02 10.40 16.84
CA GLN A 364 31.05 11.16 17.54
C GLN A 364 30.92 10.93 19.05
N ALA A 365 31.90 10.23 19.64
CA ALA A 365 31.98 10.01 21.09
C ALA A 365 32.50 11.25 21.86
N SER A 366 32.36 12.44 21.28
CA SER A 366 32.88 13.73 21.76
C SER A 366 31.82 14.67 22.35
N GLY A 367 30.55 14.24 22.43
CA GLY A 367 29.52 14.97 23.16
C GLY A 367 29.76 14.93 24.67
N PRO A 368 29.24 15.91 25.44
CA PRO A 368 29.30 15.86 26.91
C PRO A 368 28.66 14.54 27.38
N ALA A 369 29.35 13.84 28.30
CA ALA A 369 28.91 12.54 28.82
C ALA A 369 27.42 12.57 29.17
N ALA A 370 26.67 11.56 28.69
CA ALA A 370 25.24 11.47 28.94
C ALA A 370 24.97 11.55 30.45
N SER A 371 24.45 12.68 30.91
CA SER A 371 24.16 12.89 32.32
C SER A 371 23.07 11.91 32.75
N ASN A 372 23.35 11.16 33.81
CA ASN A 372 22.45 10.20 34.47
C ASN A 372 22.30 8.82 33.79
N LEU A 373 23.37 8.25 33.22
CA LEU A 373 23.38 6.81 32.94
C LEU A 373 23.36 6.02 34.27
N PRO A 374 22.64 4.87 34.35
CA PRO A 374 22.77 3.95 35.47
C PRO A 374 24.20 3.43 35.62
N ALA A 375 24.62 3.11 36.86
CA ALA A 375 25.96 2.59 37.15
C ALA A 375 26.28 1.29 36.39
N GLN A 376 25.26 0.49 36.10
CA GLN A 376 25.33 -0.66 35.20
C GLN A 376 24.00 -0.77 34.44
N PHE A 377 24.03 -1.09 33.16
CA PHE A 377 22.80 -1.25 32.36
C PHE A 377 22.96 -2.24 31.19
N LEU A 378 21.82 -2.76 30.71
CA LEU A 378 21.73 -3.51 29.45
C LEU A 378 21.19 -2.58 28.35
N LEU A 379 21.86 -2.52 27.19
CA LEU A 379 21.44 -1.68 26.08
C LEU A 379 20.56 -2.45 25.10
N VAL A 380 19.35 -1.95 24.82
CA VAL A 380 18.44 -2.49 23.82
C VAL A 380 18.16 -1.43 22.75
N PRO A 381 18.84 -1.45 21.60
CA PRO A 381 18.58 -0.52 20.51
C PRO A 381 17.28 -0.91 19.81
N LEU A 382 16.28 -0.04 19.90
CA LEU A 382 15.00 -0.21 19.20
C LEU A 382 15.19 -0.02 17.69
N GLN A 383 14.34 -0.68 16.90
CA GLN A 383 14.39 -0.72 15.44
C GLN A 383 13.06 -0.24 14.85
N ILE A 384 13.07 0.10 13.56
CA ILE A 384 11.84 0.42 12.84
C ILE A 384 11.12 -0.88 12.47
N GLU A 385 9.88 -1.04 12.91
CA GLU A 385 9.11 -2.29 12.71
C GLU A 385 8.85 -2.62 11.23
N SER A 386 8.87 -1.59 10.37
CA SER A 386 8.77 -1.74 8.90
C SER A 386 10.11 -1.96 8.21
N ASP A 387 11.22 -1.96 8.94
CA ASP A 387 12.54 -2.26 8.35
C ASP A 387 12.57 -3.71 7.85
N THR A 388 13.22 -3.93 6.71
CA THR A 388 13.30 -5.25 6.09
C THR A 388 14.07 -6.24 6.98
N ASN A 389 15.04 -5.75 7.76
CA ASN A 389 15.77 -6.54 8.76
C ASN A 389 14.88 -7.06 9.89
N ILE A 390 13.82 -6.33 10.25
CA ILE A 390 12.84 -6.79 11.25
C ILE A 390 11.80 -7.69 10.60
N VAL A 391 11.25 -7.25 9.46
CA VAL A 391 10.19 -7.96 8.75
C VAL A 391 10.61 -9.36 8.32
N ARG A 392 11.83 -9.53 7.78
CA ARG A 392 12.31 -10.80 7.24
C ARG A 392 13.07 -11.60 8.30
N HIS A 393 13.98 -10.95 9.03
CA HIS A 393 15.00 -11.65 9.80
C HIS A 393 14.75 -11.64 11.32
N ALA A 394 13.77 -10.90 11.86
CA ALA A 394 13.42 -11.01 13.28
C ALA A 394 12.42 -12.16 13.51
N PRO A 395 12.51 -12.88 14.65
CA PRO A 395 11.53 -13.88 15.03
C PRO A 395 10.12 -13.28 15.04
N ALA A 396 9.14 -14.00 14.51
CA ALA A 396 7.78 -13.47 14.34
C ALA A 396 7.19 -12.86 15.63
N ARG A 397 7.50 -13.47 16.78
CA ARG A 397 7.06 -13.02 18.12
C ARG A 397 7.72 -11.73 18.62
N LEU A 398 8.80 -11.27 17.97
CA LEU A 398 9.59 -10.10 18.38
C LEU A 398 9.57 -8.97 17.34
N ARG A 399 8.69 -9.03 16.31
CA ARG A 399 8.69 -8.05 15.20
C ARG A 399 8.20 -6.64 15.57
N THR A 400 7.61 -6.46 16.74
CA THR A 400 7.25 -5.14 17.26
C THR A 400 8.18 -4.74 18.39
N MET A 401 8.44 -3.44 18.53
CA MET A 401 9.31 -2.94 19.58
C MET A 401 8.68 -3.10 20.97
N GLN A 402 7.35 -3.07 21.05
CA GLN A 402 6.65 -3.44 22.28
C GLN A 402 6.85 -4.91 22.63
N ALA A 403 6.80 -5.83 21.65
CA ALA A 403 7.04 -7.24 21.91
C ALA A 403 8.51 -7.52 22.30
N LEU A 404 9.46 -6.75 21.76
CA LEU A 404 10.85 -6.79 22.21
C LEU A 404 10.96 -6.36 23.68
N ILE A 405 10.36 -5.22 24.06
CA ILE A 405 10.32 -4.77 25.46
C ILE A 405 9.70 -5.84 26.36
N ASP A 406 8.52 -6.34 25.99
CA ASP A 406 7.80 -7.36 26.76
C ASP A 406 8.59 -8.68 26.88
N HIS A 407 9.41 -9.00 25.87
CA HIS A 407 10.29 -10.16 25.91
C HIS A 407 11.49 -9.94 26.82
N VAL A 408 12.19 -8.80 26.67
CA VAL A 408 13.36 -8.47 27.50
C VAL A 408 12.98 -8.32 28.96
N SER A 409 11.87 -7.65 29.26
CA SER A 409 11.41 -7.52 30.63
C SER A 409 11.03 -8.87 31.27
N ARG A 410 10.56 -9.85 30.48
CA ARG A 410 10.31 -11.22 30.98
C ARG A 410 11.57 -12.04 31.21
N MET A 411 12.67 -11.71 30.53
CA MET A 411 13.98 -12.33 30.80
C MET A 411 14.62 -11.78 32.09
N ASP A 412 14.03 -10.72 32.65
CA ASP A 412 14.37 -10.10 33.93
C ASP A 412 15.88 -9.93 34.15
N PRO A 413 16.58 -9.17 33.28
CA PRO A 413 18.01 -8.95 33.43
C PRO A 413 18.32 -8.23 34.76
N PRO A 414 19.43 -8.56 35.45
CA PRO A 414 19.74 -8.01 36.77
C PRO A 414 19.97 -6.49 36.75
N TRP A 415 20.27 -5.93 35.57
CA TRP A 415 20.50 -4.50 35.38
C TRP A 415 19.26 -3.76 34.84
N PRO A 416 19.15 -2.44 35.08
CA PRO A 416 18.27 -1.56 34.32
C PRO A 416 18.45 -1.74 32.81
N VAL A 417 17.34 -1.84 32.07
CA VAL A 417 17.38 -1.91 30.60
C VAL A 417 17.17 -0.54 30.00
N ILE A 418 18.09 -0.10 29.14
CA ILE A 418 17.92 1.13 28.36
C ILE A 418 17.43 0.77 26.95
N PHE A 419 16.16 1.05 26.69
CA PHE A 419 15.56 0.95 25.37
C PHE A 419 15.82 2.23 24.56
N LYS A 420 16.87 2.19 23.73
CA LYS A 420 17.34 3.36 22.95
C LYS A 420 16.50 3.55 21.69
N GLN A 421 15.92 4.74 21.52
CA GLN A 421 15.15 5.11 20.33
C GLN A 421 15.99 5.05 19.04
N HIS A 422 15.37 4.61 17.93
CA HIS A 422 16.01 4.59 16.62
C HIS A 422 16.07 6.00 15.99
N PRO A 423 17.19 6.43 15.37
CA PRO A 423 17.29 7.77 14.76
C PRO A 423 16.25 8.06 13.67
N ALA A 424 15.79 7.05 12.94
CA ALA A 424 14.73 7.21 11.94
C ALA A 424 13.33 7.42 12.56
N ASP A 425 13.05 6.83 13.73
CA ASP A 425 11.79 7.05 14.45
C ASP A 425 11.74 8.49 14.97
N ALA A 426 12.88 8.98 15.48
CA ALA A 426 13.02 10.35 15.94
C ALA A 426 12.67 11.39 14.87
N ARG A 427 12.97 11.10 13.59
CA ARG A 427 12.68 11.99 12.45
C ARG A 427 11.25 11.90 11.91
N THR A 428 10.54 10.80 12.16
CA THR A 428 9.30 10.47 11.42
C THR A 428 8.03 10.41 12.29
N GLY A 429 8.16 10.41 13.62
CA GLY A 429 6.98 10.45 14.47
C GLY A 429 7.16 10.11 15.95
N ASN A 430 8.39 9.85 16.42
CA ASN A 430 8.69 9.57 17.83
C ASN A 430 7.79 8.49 18.45
N ARG A 431 7.45 7.45 17.68
CA ARG A 431 6.52 6.42 18.13
C ARG A 431 7.11 5.59 19.26
N HIS A 432 8.42 5.43 19.27
CA HIS A 432 9.11 4.66 20.31
C HIS A 432 8.89 5.29 21.69
N LEU A 433 8.73 6.62 21.79
CA LEU A 433 8.49 7.33 23.06
C LEU A 433 7.12 7.03 23.70
N ARG A 434 6.25 6.31 22.97
CA ARG A 434 4.93 5.87 23.46
C ARG A 434 4.91 4.41 23.88
N LEU A 435 6.06 3.73 23.81
CA LEU A 435 6.19 2.33 24.22
C LEU A 435 6.07 2.21 25.74
N GLN A 436 5.44 1.12 26.18
CA GLN A 436 5.19 0.85 27.59
C GLN A 436 6.33 0.00 28.16
N LEU A 437 7.06 0.55 29.12
CA LEU A 437 8.02 -0.20 29.92
C LEU A 437 7.29 -1.10 30.92
N ARG A 438 7.87 -2.25 31.25
CA ARG A 438 7.26 -3.21 32.19
C ARG A 438 7.92 -3.21 33.56
N ARG A 439 9.20 -2.86 33.65
CA ARG A 439 9.95 -2.80 34.90
C ARG A 439 10.20 -1.34 35.25
N ARG A 440 10.03 -0.98 36.52
CA ARG A 440 10.15 0.41 37.00
C ARG A 440 11.55 0.99 36.82
N GLN A 441 12.57 0.14 36.84
CA GLN A 441 13.98 0.52 36.66
C GLN A 441 14.42 0.64 35.20
N ASP A 442 13.63 0.16 34.25
CA ASP A 442 13.95 0.26 32.82
C ASP A 442 13.72 1.69 32.33
N LEU A 443 14.41 2.07 31.25
CA LEU A 443 14.43 3.43 30.74
C LEU A 443 14.17 3.44 29.24
N LEU A 444 13.25 4.30 28.81
CA LEU A 444 13.02 4.61 27.40
C LEU A 444 13.84 5.85 27.06
N TRP A 445 14.80 5.70 26.16
CA TRP A 445 15.88 6.67 26.00
C TRP A 445 15.78 7.38 24.64
N PRO A 446 15.36 8.66 24.61
CA PRO A 446 15.17 9.39 23.37
C PRO A 446 16.45 9.56 22.56
N GLN A 447 16.31 9.86 21.27
CA GLN A 447 17.47 10.12 20.43
C GLN A 447 18.27 11.36 20.88
N THR A 448 17.61 12.35 21.47
CA THR A 448 18.22 13.60 21.96
C THR A 448 19.08 13.43 23.21
N ARG A 449 18.99 12.30 23.92
CA ARG A 449 19.66 12.09 25.21
C ARG A 449 20.98 11.32 25.06
N GLY A 450 21.92 11.80 24.25
CA GLY A 450 23.19 11.12 24.02
C GLY A 450 23.13 9.97 23.01
N ASN A 451 24.30 9.53 22.56
CA ASN A 451 24.46 8.57 21.46
C ASN A 451 24.94 7.18 21.93
N ILE A 452 24.86 6.20 21.04
CA ILE A 452 25.17 4.80 21.39
C ILE A 452 26.65 4.61 21.73
N HIS A 453 27.56 5.31 21.06
CA HIS A 453 29.00 5.18 21.30
C HIS A 453 29.39 5.74 22.68
N GLU A 454 28.77 6.84 23.12
CA GLU A 454 28.93 7.35 24.49
C GLU A 454 28.50 6.31 25.54
N MET A 455 27.37 5.64 25.29
CA MET A 455 26.84 4.59 26.18
C MET A 455 27.78 3.38 26.23
N LEU A 456 28.33 2.94 25.09
CA LEU A 456 29.27 1.82 25.02
C LEU A 456 30.63 2.18 25.64
N ARG A 457 31.15 3.37 25.39
CA ARG A 457 32.41 3.88 25.96
C ARG A 457 32.36 4.06 27.48
N SER A 458 31.18 4.28 28.06
CA SER A 458 31.01 4.60 29.49
C SER A 458 31.59 3.57 30.47
N GLY A 459 31.82 2.32 30.03
CA GLY A 459 32.15 1.20 30.92
C GLY A 459 30.96 0.69 31.77
N ALA A 460 29.81 1.36 31.73
CA ALA A 460 28.61 0.96 32.47
C ALA A 460 27.70 -0.01 31.67
N CYS A 461 27.87 -0.10 30.35
CA CYS A 461 27.10 -1.02 29.51
C CYS A 461 27.59 -2.46 29.70
N ARG A 462 26.74 -3.33 30.27
CA ARG A 462 27.07 -4.74 30.56
C ARG A 462 26.80 -5.67 29.38
N GLY A 463 26.10 -5.18 28.36
CA GLY A 463 25.85 -5.91 27.13
C GLY A 463 24.80 -5.25 26.26
N ILE A 464 24.73 -5.73 25.02
CA ILE A 464 23.74 -5.30 24.03
C ILE A 464 22.77 -6.45 23.80
N LEU A 465 21.46 -6.20 23.78
CA LEU A 465 20.48 -7.16 23.31
C LEU A 465 19.71 -6.57 22.14
N THR A 466 19.79 -7.19 20.96
CA THR A 466 19.26 -6.59 19.74
C THR A 466 18.50 -7.54 18.81
N LEU A 467 17.61 -6.95 18.01
CA LEU A 467 16.97 -7.56 16.85
C LEU A 467 17.61 -7.00 15.59
N ASN A 468 18.67 -7.63 15.11
CA ASN A 468 19.32 -7.31 13.85
C ASN A 468 19.86 -5.86 13.71
N SER A 469 20.22 -5.19 14.81
CA SER A 469 20.85 -3.86 14.75
C SER A 469 22.37 -3.96 14.60
N ASN A 470 22.95 -3.10 13.77
CA ASN A 470 24.41 -2.92 13.67
C ASN A 470 25.07 -2.44 14.96
N VAL A 471 24.29 -2.07 15.99
CA VAL A 471 24.80 -1.78 17.33
C VAL A 471 25.53 -2.98 17.95
N ALA A 472 25.20 -4.21 17.57
CA ALA A 472 25.99 -5.39 17.95
C ALA A 472 27.43 -5.31 17.41
N HIS A 473 27.63 -4.79 16.20
CA HIS A 473 28.95 -4.55 15.62
C HIS A 473 29.64 -3.35 16.29
N ASP A 474 28.90 -2.28 16.59
CA ASP A 474 29.44 -1.13 17.33
C ASP A 474 29.97 -1.55 18.72
N GLY A 475 29.38 -2.58 19.34
CA GLY A 475 29.86 -3.18 20.60
C GLY A 475 31.28 -3.77 20.52
N LEU A 476 31.71 -4.26 19.35
CA LEU A 476 33.04 -4.83 19.14
C LEU A 476 34.15 -3.79 19.37
N LEU A 477 33.88 -2.50 19.16
CA LEU A 477 34.86 -1.43 19.39
C LEU A 477 35.32 -1.35 20.85
N TRP A 478 34.40 -1.55 21.79
CA TRP A 478 34.66 -1.45 23.24
C TRP A 478 34.59 -2.80 23.95
N ASP A 479 34.64 -3.90 23.19
CA ASP A 479 34.53 -5.28 23.68
C ASP A 479 33.27 -5.53 24.54
N VAL A 480 32.16 -4.86 24.18
CA VAL A 480 30.86 -5.05 24.84
C VAL A 480 30.17 -6.26 24.23
N PRO A 481 29.75 -7.27 25.04
CA PRO A 481 29.15 -8.49 24.52
C PRO A 481 27.75 -8.21 23.96
N ALA A 482 27.34 -8.95 22.93
CA ALA A 482 26.02 -8.80 22.33
C ALA A 482 25.23 -10.11 22.24
N ILE A 483 23.94 -10.01 22.52
CA ILE A 483 22.91 -11.03 22.30
C ILE A 483 22.08 -10.59 21.09
N VAL A 484 22.08 -11.40 20.05
CA VAL A 484 21.39 -11.13 18.79
C VAL A 484 20.27 -12.14 18.59
N LEU A 485 19.04 -11.70 18.81
CA LEU A 485 17.86 -12.57 18.74
C LEU A 485 17.33 -12.76 17.31
N GLY A 486 17.93 -12.11 16.31
CA GLY A 486 17.51 -12.17 14.92
C GLY A 486 18.39 -13.08 14.06
N ARG A 487 17.88 -13.43 12.87
CA ARG A 487 18.46 -14.40 11.92
C ARG A 487 18.90 -13.72 10.62
N ASN A 488 19.52 -12.55 10.73
CA ASN A 488 20.10 -11.85 9.57
C ASN A 488 21.48 -12.47 9.24
N VAL A 489 22.40 -11.68 8.70
CA VAL A 489 23.81 -11.99 8.38
C VAL A 489 24.72 -12.29 9.59
N TRP A 490 24.19 -12.81 10.69
CA TRP A 490 24.97 -13.18 11.87
C TRP A 490 25.67 -14.51 11.63
N PRO A 491 26.86 -14.73 12.22
CA PRO A 491 27.57 -16.00 12.12
C PRO A 491 26.65 -17.17 12.52
N SER A 492 26.54 -18.16 11.63
CA SER A 492 25.67 -19.33 11.84
C SER A 492 26.48 -20.56 12.21
N HIS A 493 25.89 -21.47 12.97
CA HIS A 493 26.52 -22.72 13.40
C HIS A 493 27.06 -23.51 12.18
N GLY A 494 28.37 -23.72 12.12
CA GLY A 494 28.85 -25.05 11.71
C GLY A 494 28.42 -26.02 12.81
N ALA A 495 27.56 -26.99 12.48
CA ALA A 495 27.01 -28.07 13.34
C ALA A 495 26.73 -27.72 14.82
N LYS A 496 25.46 -27.81 15.26
CA LYS A 496 25.05 -27.60 16.66
C LYS A 496 26.03 -28.24 17.66
N PRO A 497 26.72 -27.45 18.50
CA PRO A 497 27.46 -28.01 19.62
C PRO A 497 26.47 -28.68 20.59
N PRO A 498 26.83 -29.81 21.20
CA PRO A 498 25.94 -30.58 22.06
C PRO A 498 25.57 -29.87 23.38
N LEU A 499 26.27 -28.80 23.78
CA LEU A 499 26.05 -28.08 25.04
C LEU A 499 26.16 -26.54 24.89
N LEU A 500 25.31 -25.80 25.62
CA LEU A 500 25.31 -24.32 25.68
C LEU A 500 26.65 -23.73 26.16
N SER A 501 27.42 -24.48 26.96
CA SER A 501 28.74 -24.09 27.47
C SER A 501 29.82 -24.04 26.37
N GLU A 502 29.70 -24.81 25.29
CA GLU A 502 30.65 -24.79 24.16
C GLU A 502 30.26 -23.76 23.10
N ALA A 503 28.96 -23.45 22.96
CA ALA A 503 28.46 -22.41 22.05
C ALA A 503 28.90 -21.00 22.47
N LEU A 504 29.12 -20.78 23.78
CA LEU A 504 29.58 -19.51 24.37
C LEU A 504 31.01 -19.12 23.96
N LEU A 505 31.85 -20.10 23.59
CA LEU A 505 33.29 -19.87 23.35
C LEU A 505 33.65 -19.69 21.86
N ASN A 506 32.76 -20.12 20.95
CA ASN A 506 33.06 -20.20 19.52
C ASN A 506 32.24 -19.22 18.64
N GLN A 507 31.59 -18.23 19.26
CA GLN A 507 30.72 -17.27 18.56
C GLN A 507 30.99 -15.84 19.01
N PRO A 508 30.99 -14.86 18.08
CA PRO A 508 31.20 -13.47 18.45
C PRO A 508 29.99 -12.87 19.18
N PHE A 509 28.81 -13.46 19.01
CA PHE A 509 27.56 -13.02 19.64
C PHE A 509 26.76 -14.22 20.15
N LEU A 510 26.04 -14.03 21.25
CA LEU A 510 25.05 -15.00 21.71
C LEU A 510 23.80 -14.89 20.85
N THR A 511 23.21 -16.02 20.47
CA THR A 511 21.96 -16.03 19.68
C THR A 511 20.71 -16.23 20.53
N GLU A 512 20.89 -16.53 21.81
CA GLU A 512 19.85 -16.65 22.81
C GLU A 512 20.32 -15.99 24.12
N ALA A 513 19.40 -15.40 24.89
CA ALA A 513 19.75 -14.84 26.18
C ALA A 513 20.05 -15.96 27.19
N PRO A 514 21.11 -15.83 28.00
CA PRO A 514 21.46 -16.86 28.98
C PRO A 514 20.40 -16.90 30.09
N ARG A 515 20.15 -18.10 30.63
CA ARG A 515 19.29 -18.25 31.82
C ARG A 515 19.94 -17.67 33.07
N ASP A 516 21.27 -17.71 33.12
CA ASP A 516 22.09 -17.08 34.13
C ASP A 516 22.88 -15.92 33.50
N TRP A 517 22.52 -14.70 33.85
CA TRP A 517 23.16 -13.49 33.32
C TRP A 517 24.63 -13.34 33.72
N SER A 518 25.12 -14.10 34.71
CA SER A 518 26.56 -14.16 35.03
C SER A 518 27.38 -14.69 33.85
N GLN A 519 26.78 -15.54 32.99
CA GLN A 519 27.42 -16.10 31.80
C GLN A 519 27.71 -15.04 30.73
N LEU A 520 26.92 -13.97 30.67
CA LEU A 520 27.18 -12.86 29.75
C LEU A 520 28.48 -12.14 30.15
N GLN A 521 28.69 -11.90 31.44
CA GLN A 521 29.92 -11.29 31.95
C GLN A 521 31.10 -12.25 31.81
N ALA A 522 30.93 -13.54 32.13
CA ALA A 522 31.97 -14.55 31.94
C ALA A 522 32.43 -14.65 30.47
N SER A 523 31.54 -14.46 29.50
CA SER A 523 31.90 -14.44 28.07
C SER A 523 32.78 -13.25 27.65
N VAL A 524 32.79 -12.18 28.45
CA VAL A 524 33.68 -11.02 28.21
C VAL A 524 35.09 -11.34 28.68
N ASP A 525 35.18 -11.90 29.89
CA ASP A 525 36.45 -12.17 30.57
C ASP A 525 37.16 -13.43 30.03
N ASP A 526 36.45 -14.26 29.26
CA ASP A 526 36.98 -15.45 28.62
C ASP A 526 37.92 -15.11 27.43
N PRO A 527 39.20 -15.56 27.46
CA PRO A 527 40.18 -15.27 26.39
C PRO A 527 39.78 -15.81 25.01
N GLN A 528 39.09 -16.95 24.97
CA GLN A 528 38.69 -17.63 23.74
C GLN A 528 37.53 -16.87 23.07
N ALA A 529 36.51 -16.50 23.85
CA ALA A 529 35.40 -15.68 23.38
C ALA A 529 35.88 -14.30 22.89
N ARG A 530 36.84 -13.69 23.60
CA ARG A 530 37.48 -12.44 23.16
C ARG A 530 38.22 -12.62 21.84
N ALA A 531 39.02 -13.68 21.69
CA ALA A 531 39.71 -13.99 20.44
C ALA A 531 38.73 -14.16 19.25
N CYS A 532 37.60 -14.85 19.46
CA CYS A 532 36.56 -15.00 18.45
C CYS A 532 35.95 -13.64 18.03
N ARG A 533 35.65 -12.74 18.99
CA ARG A 533 35.11 -11.40 18.69
C ARG A 533 36.10 -10.57 17.87
N ARG A 534 37.39 -10.66 18.19
CA ARG A 534 38.46 -9.96 17.45
C ARG A 534 38.64 -10.49 16.04
N ALA A 535 38.68 -11.81 15.87
CA ALA A 535 38.71 -12.44 14.56
C ALA A 535 37.49 -12.04 13.71
N TYR A 536 36.31 -11.93 14.31
CA TYR A 536 35.13 -11.43 13.63
C TYR A 536 35.23 -9.95 13.26
N ALA A 537 35.71 -9.08 14.16
CA ALA A 537 35.91 -7.66 13.85
C ALA A 537 36.90 -7.47 12.68
N TRP A 538 38.00 -8.21 12.67
CA TRP A 538 38.94 -8.25 11.55
C TRP A 538 38.27 -8.72 10.27
N HIS A 539 37.47 -9.79 10.34
CA HIS A 539 36.71 -10.30 9.21
C HIS A 539 35.79 -9.22 8.62
N LEU A 540 35.08 -8.44 9.44
CA LEU A 540 34.21 -7.36 8.97
C LEU A 540 34.98 -6.26 8.23
N ILE A 541 36.09 -5.83 8.81
CA ILE A 541 36.96 -4.79 8.22
C ILE A 541 37.53 -5.28 6.87
N ALA A 542 38.01 -6.52 6.82
CA ALA A 542 38.64 -7.09 5.62
C ALA A 542 37.67 -7.32 4.44
N HIS A 543 36.36 -7.41 4.71
CA HIS A 543 35.32 -7.64 3.70
C HIS A 543 34.55 -6.37 3.31
N GLN A 544 35.02 -5.21 3.75
CA GLN A 544 34.51 -3.91 3.33
C GLN A 544 35.39 -3.29 2.24
N VAL A 545 34.83 -2.31 1.56
CA VAL A 545 35.47 -1.55 0.50
C VAL A 545 35.45 -0.08 0.91
N SER A 546 36.63 0.50 1.11
CA SER A 546 36.79 1.94 1.31
C SER A 546 36.60 2.70 0.00
N LEU A 547 36.44 4.02 0.08
CA LEU A 547 36.33 4.86 -1.13
C LEU A 547 37.63 4.83 -1.97
N ALA A 548 38.80 4.72 -1.32
CA ALA A 548 40.09 4.60 -2.00
C ALA A 548 40.19 3.28 -2.77
N GLU A 549 39.82 2.16 -2.14
CA GLU A 549 39.79 0.86 -2.82
C GLU A 549 38.73 0.79 -3.93
N ALA A 550 37.59 1.49 -3.76
CA ALA A 550 36.60 1.61 -4.83
C ALA A 550 37.12 2.43 -6.03
N ALA A 551 38.15 3.26 -5.83
CA ALA A 551 38.81 4.02 -6.90
C ALA A 551 39.80 3.15 -7.68
N GLU A 552 40.32 2.07 -7.10
CA GLU A 552 41.25 1.16 -7.76
C GLU A 552 40.54 0.30 -8.83
N PRO A 553 40.85 0.46 -10.12
CA PRO A 553 40.16 -0.27 -11.19
C PRO A 553 40.24 -1.78 -11.05
N GLN A 554 41.39 -2.32 -10.61
CA GLN A 554 41.55 -3.77 -10.43
C GLN A 554 40.66 -4.34 -9.34
N ARG A 555 40.41 -3.58 -8.27
CA ARG A 555 39.49 -3.99 -7.20
C ARG A 555 38.04 -4.01 -7.71
N VAL A 556 37.66 -3.00 -8.49
CA VAL A 556 36.35 -2.95 -9.15
C VAL A 556 36.18 -4.08 -10.17
N ALA A 557 37.22 -4.45 -10.91
CA ALA A 557 37.19 -5.60 -11.83
C ALA A 557 36.82 -6.89 -11.08
N GLY A 558 37.41 -7.13 -9.91
CA GLY A 558 37.06 -8.27 -9.05
C GLY A 558 35.60 -8.27 -8.59
N LEU A 559 35.03 -7.10 -8.25
CA LEU A 559 33.61 -6.96 -7.89
C LEU A 559 32.68 -7.25 -9.08
N LEU A 560 33.04 -6.75 -10.27
CA LEU A 560 32.27 -7.02 -11.49
C LEU A 560 32.32 -8.51 -11.87
N GLU A 561 33.48 -9.15 -11.74
CA GLU A 561 33.62 -10.60 -11.93
C GLU A 561 32.75 -11.38 -10.94
N LEU A 562 32.71 -10.97 -9.67
CA LEU A 562 31.88 -11.61 -8.66
C LEU A 562 30.39 -11.57 -9.04
N ALA A 563 29.90 -10.43 -9.52
CA ALA A 563 28.53 -10.31 -10.02
C ALA A 563 28.26 -11.16 -11.25
N LEU A 564 29.24 -11.28 -12.16
CA LEU A 564 29.15 -12.13 -13.34
C LEU A 564 29.20 -13.61 -13.02
N ARG A 565 29.94 -14.02 -12.00
CA ARG A 565 29.95 -15.42 -11.51
C ARG A 565 28.59 -15.80 -10.92
N GLU A 566 28.02 -14.90 -10.12
CA GLU A 566 26.72 -15.10 -9.48
C GLU A 566 25.55 -15.09 -10.47
N ARG A 567 25.63 -14.24 -11.49
CA ARG A 567 24.65 -14.20 -12.57
C ARG A 567 25.33 -13.87 -13.91
N PRO A 568 25.71 -14.89 -14.70
CA PRO A 568 26.45 -14.69 -15.95
C PRO A 568 25.69 -13.89 -16.99
N MET A 569 26.41 -13.05 -17.75
CA MET A 569 25.84 -12.42 -18.94
C MET A 569 25.64 -13.45 -20.06
N PRO A 570 24.52 -13.38 -20.81
CA PRO A 570 24.32 -14.25 -21.96
C PRO A 570 25.33 -13.93 -23.08
N ARG A 571 26.04 -14.94 -23.61
CA ARG A 571 27.07 -14.82 -24.67
C ARG A 571 26.54 -14.09 -25.92
N THR A 572 27.39 -13.28 -26.56
CA THR A 572 27.12 -12.72 -27.89
C THR A 572 26.95 -13.88 -28.89
N GLY A 573 25.83 -13.88 -29.62
CA GLY A 573 25.45 -14.99 -30.49
C GLY A 573 24.82 -16.22 -29.80
N SER A 574 24.82 -16.30 -28.46
CA SER A 574 23.96 -17.29 -27.79
C SER A 574 22.50 -16.86 -27.94
N VAL A 575 21.71 -17.81 -28.43
CA VAL A 575 20.26 -17.75 -28.38
C VAL A 575 19.89 -17.70 -26.89
N ILE A 576 19.60 -16.50 -26.39
CA ILE A 576 18.80 -16.37 -25.18
C ILE A 576 17.52 -17.10 -25.52
N VAL A 577 17.28 -18.23 -24.85
CA VAL A 577 16.00 -18.94 -24.93
C VAL A 577 14.95 -17.97 -24.39
N ARG A 578 14.40 -17.15 -25.29
CA ARG A 578 13.04 -16.68 -25.14
C ARG A 578 12.18 -17.95 -25.05
N PRO A 579 11.23 -18.04 -24.11
CA PRO A 579 10.24 -19.09 -24.22
C PRO A 579 9.68 -19.08 -25.65
N PRO A 580 9.66 -20.23 -26.34
CA PRO A 580 9.29 -20.26 -27.74
C PRO A 580 7.82 -19.83 -27.91
N PRO A 581 7.52 -19.05 -28.94
CA PRO A 581 6.16 -18.84 -29.40
C PRO A 581 5.59 -20.18 -29.82
N ARG A 582 4.37 -20.52 -29.37
CA ARG A 582 3.64 -21.65 -29.97
C ARG A 582 3.48 -21.38 -31.47
N ALA A 583 3.90 -22.36 -32.26
CA ALA A 583 3.89 -22.37 -33.70
C ALA A 583 2.52 -21.96 -34.28
N ILE A 584 2.52 -20.91 -35.08
CA ILE A 584 1.60 -20.76 -36.19
C ILE A 584 2.19 -21.62 -37.30
N VAL A 585 1.61 -22.80 -37.49
CA VAL A 585 1.50 -23.43 -38.81
C VAL A 585 1.10 -22.32 -39.77
N THR A 586 1.80 -22.17 -40.90
CA THR A 586 1.44 -21.31 -42.03
C THR A 586 0.05 -21.68 -42.55
N ARG A 587 -0.97 -21.27 -41.82
CA ARG A 587 -2.24 -20.83 -42.36
C ARG A 587 -2.07 -19.33 -42.49
N ALA A 588 -2.30 -18.81 -43.70
CA ALA A 588 -2.37 -17.39 -43.97
C ALA A 588 -3.06 -16.68 -42.79
N ALA A 589 -2.24 -16.04 -41.94
CA ALA A 589 -2.73 -15.36 -40.76
C ALA A 589 -3.33 -14.06 -41.27
N LYS A 590 -4.66 -14.00 -41.25
CA LYS A 590 -5.39 -12.74 -41.37
C LYS A 590 -4.72 -11.72 -40.44
N PRO A 591 -4.55 -10.46 -40.89
CA PRO A 591 -3.81 -9.44 -40.16
C PRO A 591 -4.27 -9.38 -38.70
N GLN A 592 -3.33 -9.54 -37.76
CA GLN A 592 -3.62 -9.36 -36.35
C GLN A 592 -3.87 -7.85 -36.15
N PRO A 593 -5.02 -7.44 -35.59
CA PRO A 593 -5.34 -6.03 -35.48
C PRO A 593 -4.30 -5.33 -34.59
N PRO A 594 -3.88 -4.10 -34.96
CA PRO A 594 -2.95 -3.31 -34.16
C PRO A 594 -3.45 -3.15 -32.72
N ALA A 595 -2.51 -3.01 -31.76
CA ALA A 595 -2.88 -2.71 -30.38
C ALA A 595 -3.76 -1.47 -30.34
N PRO A 596 -4.88 -1.49 -29.58
CA PRO A 596 -5.82 -0.38 -29.60
C PRO A 596 -5.17 0.90 -29.06
N PRO A 597 -5.46 2.07 -29.66
CA PRO A 597 -5.00 3.37 -29.18
C PRO A 597 -5.39 3.61 -27.71
N VAL A 598 -4.60 4.44 -27.02
CA VAL A 598 -4.73 4.65 -25.58
C VAL A 598 -5.31 6.03 -25.26
N VAL A 599 -6.42 6.09 -24.51
CA VAL A 599 -6.91 7.35 -23.91
C VAL A 599 -6.44 7.40 -22.46
N ASN A 600 -5.70 8.44 -22.08
CA ASN A 600 -5.18 8.60 -20.73
C ASN A 600 -5.99 9.62 -19.91
N VAL A 601 -6.61 9.17 -18.82
CA VAL A 601 -7.30 10.04 -17.86
C VAL A 601 -6.31 10.47 -16.78
N VAL A 602 -6.11 11.78 -16.65
CA VAL A 602 -5.04 12.40 -15.85
C VAL A 602 -5.64 13.24 -14.73
N ALA A 603 -5.26 12.89 -13.49
CA ALA A 603 -5.42 13.74 -12.31
C ALA A 603 -4.49 13.25 -11.18
N GLU A 604 -3.63 14.12 -10.64
CA GLU A 604 -2.95 13.92 -9.36
C GLU A 604 -3.93 13.60 -8.21
N HIS A 605 -3.62 12.58 -7.42
CA HIS A 605 -4.47 12.17 -6.31
C HIS A 605 -4.36 13.15 -5.13
N LYS A 606 -5.42 13.94 -4.89
CA LYS A 606 -5.51 14.88 -3.77
C LYS A 606 -6.51 14.45 -2.68
N GLY A 607 -6.84 13.15 -2.63
CA GLY A 607 -7.74 12.56 -1.64
C GLY A 607 -9.24 12.73 -1.89
N TRP A 608 -9.67 13.45 -2.92
CA TRP A 608 -11.09 13.81 -3.12
C TRP A 608 -11.67 13.31 -4.46
N LEU A 609 -12.82 13.88 -4.83
CA LEU A 609 -13.71 13.57 -5.96
C LEU A 609 -13.04 13.19 -7.29
N PHE A 610 -11.97 13.88 -7.71
CA PHE A 610 -11.32 13.61 -9.00
C PHE A 610 -10.66 12.23 -9.09
N GLU A 611 -10.21 11.65 -7.98
CA GLU A 611 -9.71 10.26 -8.01
C GLU A 611 -10.83 9.29 -8.38
N HIS A 612 -12.00 9.49 -7.77
CA HIS A 612 -13.16 8.67 -8.02
C HIS A 612 -13.61 8.75 -9.49
N TRP A 613 -13.72 9.96 -10.04
CA TRP A 613 -14.07 10.17 -11.44
C TRP A 613 -13.03 9.62 -12.42
N LYS A 614 -11.74 9.75 -12.10
CA LYS A 614 -10.66 9.17 -12.91
C LYS A 614 -10.79 7.66 -13.02
N GLN A 615 -11.09 6.97 -11.92
CA GLN A 615 -11.30 5.52 -11.93
C GLN A 615 -12.58 5.14 -12.68
N ALA A 616 -13.67 5.91 -12.54
CA ALA A 616 -14.92 5.68 -13.28
C ALA A 616 -14.75 5.82 -14.80
N LEU A 617 -13.99 6.81 -15.28
CA LEU A 617 -13.65 6.94 -16.70
C LEU A 617 -12.77 5.80 -17.18
N ALA A 618 -11.77 5.39 -16.37
CA ALA A 618 -10.87 4.29 -16.74
C ALA A 618 -11.54 2.91 -16.74
N SER A 619 -12.60 2.71 -15.96
CA SER A 619 -13.40 1.48 -15.95
C SER A 619 -14.50 1.46 -17.00
N THR A 620 -14.84 2.61 -17.60
CA THR A 620 -15.88 2.70 -18.62
C THR A 620 -15.35 2.19 -19.97
N PRO A 621 -16.02 1.19 -20.59
CA PRO A 621 -15.60 0.68 -21.89
C PRO A 621 -15.68 1.75 -22.98
N LEU A 622 -14.61 1.89 -23.76
CA LEU A 622 -14.55 2.70 -24.97
C LEU A 622 -14.18 1.79 -26.15
N PRO A 623 -15.13 1.47 -27.05
CA PRO A 623 -14.87 0.58 -28.19
C PRO A 623 -13.68 1.06 -29.03
N GLY A 624 -12.73 0.15 -29.29
CA GLY A 624 -11.55 0.45 -30.10
C GLY A 624 -10.39 1.13 -29.35
N TYR A 625 -10.53 1.45 -28.06
CA TYR A 625 -9.49 2.11 -27.27
C TYR A 625 -9.21 1.38 -25.96
N ARG A 626 -8.00 1.58 -25.43
CA ARG A 626 -7.65 1.25 -24.05
C ARG A 626 -7.67 2.54 -23.21
N VAL A 627 -8.50 2.59 -22.18
CA VAL A 627 -8.51 3.73 -21.24
C VAL A 627 -7.56 3.45 -20.08
N ALA A 628 -6.72 4.43 -19.71
CA ALA A 628 -5.76 4.29 -18.62
C ALA A 628 -5.79 5.49 -17.68
N ALA A 629 -5.87 5.25 -16.37
CA ALA A 629 -5.75 6.29 -15.34
C ALA A 629 -4.30 6.53 -14.95
N SER A 630 -3.92 7.79 -14.73
CA SER A 630 -2.60 8.15 -14.18
C SER A 630 -2.63 9.48 -13.40
N GLU A 631 -1.65 9.65 -12.51
CA GLU A 631 -1.45 10.94 -11.80
C GLU A 631 -0.70 11.97 -12.65
N ARG A 632 0.10 11.49 -13.62
CA ARG A 632 0.86 12.29 -14.58
C ARG A 632 0.56 11.78 -15.98
N PRO A 633 0.54 12.64 -17.00
CA PRO A 633 0.20 12.24 -18.36
C PRO A 633 1.20 11.19 -18.87
N LEU A 634 0.68 10.13 -19.48
CA LEU A 634 1.46 9.08 -20.14
C LEU A 634 1.92 9.60 -21.50
N PRO A 635 3.23 9.74 -21.77
CA PRO A 635 3.72 10.32 -23.04
C PRO A 635 3.30 9.53 -24.28
N GLN A 636 3.07 8.23 -24.13
CA GLN A 636 2.71 7.31 -25.21
C GLN A 636 1.20 7.18 -25.46
N ALA A 637 0.37 7.99 -24.79
CA ALA A 637 -1.08 7.95 -25.02
C ALA A 637 -1.47 8.67 -26.31
N ASP A 638 -2.65 8.32 -26.81
CA ASP A 638 -3.22 8.87 -28.05
C ASP A 638 -4.19 10.02 -27.83
N ALA A 639 -4.66 10.19 -26.60
CA ALA A 639 -5.36 11.38 -26.16
C ALA A 639 -5.26 11.47 -24.64
N TRP A 640 -5.46 12.67 -24.09
CA TRP A 640 -5.45 12.91 -22.65
C TRP A 640 -6.75 13.56 -22.21
N ILE A 641 -7.31 13.12 -21.09
CA ILE A 641 -8.43 13.77 -20.42
C ILE A 641 -7.91 14.33 -19.10
N PHE A 642 -7.87 15.64 -18.96
CA PHE A 642 -7.51 16.34 -17.74
C PHE A 642 -8.77 16.69 -16.95
N LEU A 643 -8.95 16.06 -15.78
CA LEU A 643 -10.10 16.34 -14.91
C LEU A 643 -10.00 17.67 -14.17
N ARG A 644 -8.82 18.30 -14.19
CA ARG A 644 -8.61 19.64 -13.61
C ARG A 644 -8.03 20.57 -14.64
N ALA A 645 -8.72 21.69 -14.84
CA ALA A 645 -8.29 22.77 -15.74
C ALA A 645 -6.86 23.25 -15.46
N SER A 646 -6.46 23.36 -14.19
CA SER A 646 -5.11 23.80 -13.81
C SER A 646 -3.99 22.79 -14.16
N GLU A 647 -4.32 21.56 -14.54
CA GLU A 647 -3.34 20.55 -14.95
C GLU A 647 -3.13 20.50 -16.47
N ALA A 648 -3.90 21.26 -17.24
CA ALA A 648 -3.84 21.30 -18.70
C ALA A 648 -2.43 21.62 -19.24
N GLY A 649 -1.65 22.44 -18.52
CA GLY A 649 -0.27 22.78 -18.90
C GLY A 649 0.70 21.59 -18.91
N ARG A 650 0.30 20.45 -18.36
CA ARG A 650 1.08 19.20 -18.39
C ARG A 650 0.83 18.37 -19.65
N ALA A 651 -0.11 18.76 -20.51
CA ALA A 651 -0.45 18.07 -21.74
C ALA A 651 0.79 17.81 -22.62
N PRO A 652 1.14 16.54 -22.91
CA PRO A 652 2.21 16.22 -23.85
C PRO A 652 1.90 16.73 -25.26
N ASP A 653 0.63 16.69 -25.64
CA ASP A 653 0.11 17.32 -26.85
C ASP A 653 -1.23 18.01 -26.52
N PRO A 654 -1.24 19.36 -26.45
CA PRO A 654 -2.45 20.12 -26.15
C PRO A 654 -3.59 19.87 -27.14
N MET A 655 -3.31 19.68 -28.43
CA MET A 655 -4.36 19.49 -29.45
C MET A 655 -5.07 18.15 -29.32
N ARG A 656 -4.42 17.16 -28.70
CA ARG A 656 -4.99 15.84 -28.36
C ARG A 656 -5.49 15.75 -26.92
N SER A 657 -5.57 16.88 -26.23
CA SER A 657 -5.98 16.95 -24.83
C SER A 657 -7.37 17.54 -24.68
N LEU A 658 -8.21 16.82 -23.96
CA LEU A 658 -9.52 17.23 -23.46
C LEU A 658 -9.37 17.73 -22.03
N VAL A 659 -9.92 18.91 -21.73
CA VAL A 659 -9.92 19.48 -20.38
C VAL A 659 -11.35 19.64 -19.86
N GLN A 660 -11.59 19.24 -18.61
CA GLN A 660 -12.87 19.41 -17.94
C GLN A 660 -12.92 20.71 -17.13
N LEU A 661 -14.06 21.40 -17.22
CA LEU A 661 -14.36 22.63 -16.49
C LEU A 661 -15.58 22.40 -15.59
N HIS A 662 -15.37 22.38 -14.28
CA HIS A 662 -16.41 22.03 -13.30
C HIS A 662 -17.00 23.22 -12.54
N ASP A 663 -16.41 24.41 -12.69
CA ASP A 663 -16.80 25.62 -11.96
C ASP A 663 -17.01 26.82 -12.91
N LEU A 664 -17.70 27.86 -12.42
CA LEU A 664 -17.81 29.21 -12.98
C LEU A 664 -16.72 30.11 -12.41
N GLY A 665 -15.45 29.69 -12.46
CA GLY A 665 -14.34 30.57 -12.12
C GLY A 665 -14.21 31.75 -13.09
N ASP A 666 -13.68 32.88 -12.62
CA ASP A 666 -13.57 34.10 -13.41
C ASP A 666 -12.69 33.96 -14.66
N ALA A 667 -12.94 34.82 -15.66
CA ALA A 667 -12.18 34.86 -16.91
C ALA A 667 -10.66 35.02 -16.69
N GLU A 668 -10.23 35.75 -15.65
CA GLU A 668 -8.82 35.95 -15.30
C GLU A 668 -8.05 34.65 -15.08
N LEU A 669 -8.72 33.58 -14.60
CA LEU A 669 -8.07 32.29 -14.39
C LEU A 669 -7.55 31.69 -15.71
N TYR A 670 -8.20 32.00 -16.83
CA TYR A 670 -7.93 31.45 -18.16
C TYR A 670 -7.12 32.39 -19.04
N ARG A 671 -6.97 33.67 -18.68
CA ARG A 671 -6.10 34.61 -19.38
C ARG A 671 -4.62 34.29 -19.19
N SER A 672 -3.77 34.91 -20.01
CA SER A 672 -2.31 34.76 -19.91
C SER A 672 -1.82 35.08 -18.50
N GLY A 673 -1.01 34.19 -17.91
CA GLY A 673 -0.54 34.29 -16.52
C GLY A 673 -1.50 33.70 -15.47
N GLY A 674 -2.75 33.40 -15.83
CA GLY A 674 -3.71 32.72 -14.98
C GLY A 674 -3.38 31.23 -14.77
N VAL A 675 -3.81 30.66 -13.65
CA VAL A 675 -3.53 29.26 -13.26
C VAL A 675 -4.18 28.21 -14.19
N ARG A 676 -5.07 28.62 -15.10
CA ARG A 676 -5.72 27.79 -16.12
C ARG A 676 -5.44 28.30 -17.54
N ALA A 677 -4.43 29.15 -17.75
CA ALA A 677 -4.11 29.72 -19.06
C ALA A 677 -3.91 28.65 -20.16
N ASP A 678 -3.34 27.49 -19.81
CA ASP A 678 -3.10 26.41 -20.76
C ASP A 678 -4.36 25.71 -21.29
N VAL A 679 -5.54 25.98 -20.70
CA VAL A 679 -6.84 25.53 -21.26
C VAL A 679 -7.02 26.07 -22.68
N ALA A 680 -6.56 27.31 -22.93
CA ALA A 680 -6.59 27.92 -24.25
C ALA A 680 -5.74 27.16 -25.28
N ARG A 681 -4.83 26.27 -24.89
CA ARG A 681 -4.03 25.50 -25.85
C ARG A 681 -4.65 24.15 -26.20
N CYS A 682 -5.63 23.71 -25.42
CA CYS A 682 -6.18 22.37 -25.56
C CYS A 682 -7.19 22.28 -26.72
N GLY A 683 -7.13 21.17 -27.46
CA GLY A 683 -8.01 20.92 -28.61
C GLY A 683 -9.43 20.50 -28.22
N GLY A 684 -9.60 19.96 -27.02
CA GLY A 684 -10.88 19.50 -26.46
C GLY A 684 -11.28 20.22 -25.19
N LEU A 685 -12.55 20.61 -25.07
CA LEU A 685 -13.13 21.16 -23.83
C LEU A 685 -14.44 20.47 -23.45
N MET A 686 -14.56 20.05 -22.19
CA MET A 686 -15.81 19.56 -21.61
C MET A 686 -16.35 20.61 -20.66
N LEU A 687 -17.45 21.24 -21.07
CA LEU A 687 -18.18 22.22 -20.27
C LEU A 687 -19.25 21.51 -19.44
N ALA A 688 -19.50 22.00 -18.24
CA ALA A 688 -20.56 21.51 -17.37
C ALA A 688 -21.75 22.47 -17.30
N HIS A 689 -21.64 23.73 -17.77
CA HIS A 689 -22.73 24.72 -17.79
C HIS A 689 -22.63 25.67 -19.00
N PRO A 690 -23.75 26.17 -19.58
CA PRO A 690 -23.73 27.10 -20.71
C PRO A 690 -22.92 28.38 -20.46
N ASP A 691 -23.01 28.96 -19.26
CA ASP A 691 -22.31 30.23 -18.92
C ASP A 691 -20.80 30.14 -19.03
N GLN A 692 -20.22 28.94 -18.97
CA GLN A 692 -18.79 28.76 -19.17
C GLN A 692 -18.34 29.17 -20.58
N GLN A 693 -19.24 29.15 -21.57
CA GLN A 693 -18.93 29.67 -22.91
C GLN A 693 -18.63 31.17 -22.87
N ARG A 694 -19.43 31.94 -22.13
CA ARG A 694 -19.22 33.39 -21.97
C ARG A 694 -17.94 33.66 -21.18
N VAL A 695 -17.70 32.95 -20.07
CA VAL A 695 -16.46 33.05 -19.29
C VAL A 695 -15.22 32.80 -20.16
N LEU A 696 -15.27 31.78 -21.00
CA LEU A 696 -14.18 31.44 -21.91
C LEU A 696 -14.00 32.49 -23.02
N ALA A 697 -15.10 33.02 -23.57
CA ALA A 697 -15.06 34.12 -24.54
C ALA A 697 -14.44 35.39 -23.94
N ASP A 698 -14.83 35.76 -22.72
CA ASP A 698 -14.29 36.92 -21.97
C ASP A 698 -12.81 36.75 -21.59
N ALA A 699 -12.31 35.50 -21.59
CA ALA A 699 -10.90 35.16 -21.43
C ALA A 699 -10.13 35.07 -22.75
N GLY A 700 -10.79 35.26 -23.91
CA GLY A 700 -10.18 35.15 -25.23
C GLY A 700 -10.03 33.70 -25.75
N VAL A 701 -10.75 32.73 -25.19
CA VAL A 701 -10.72 31.33 -25.62
C VAL A 701 -11.77 31.08 -26.71
N ASP A 702 -11.33 30.99 -27.96
CA ASP A 702 -12.20 30.79 -29.13
C ASP A 702 -12.75 29.36 -29.28
N LEU A 703 -13.95 29.09 -28.78
CA LEU A 703 -14.57 27.77 -28.87
C LEU A 703 -14.79 27.27 -30.31
N SER A 704 -14.84 28.15 -31.32
CA SER A 704 -15.07 27.75 -32.73
C SER A 704 -13.92 26.94 -33.32
N ARG A 705 -12.71 27.08 -32.75
CA ARG A 705 -11.49 26.37 -33.18
C ARG A 705 -11.24 25.06 -32.43
N ARG A 706 -12.17 24.64 -31.57
CA ARG A 706 -11.98 23.53 -30.63
C ARG A 706 -13.15 22.56 -30.72
N ARG A 707 -12.90 21.30 -30.40
CA ARG A 707 -13.97 20.33 -30.15
C ARG A 707 -14.45 20.55 -28.72
N TRP A 708 -15.74 20.78 -28.54
CA TRP A 708 -16.27 20.91 -27.19
C TRP A 708 -17.67 20.32 -27.09
N ARG A 709 -18.02 19.91 -25.88
CA ARG A 709 -19.36 19.41 -25.53
C ARG A 709 -19.75 19.99 -24.18
N MET A 710 -21.04 20.20 -23.99
CA MET A 710 -21.61 20.49 -22.69
C MET A 710 -22.24 19.23 -22.13
N GLN A 711 -21.70 18.75 -21.00
CA GLN A 711 -22.23 17.61 -20.29
C GLN A 711 -21.90 17.78 -18.80
N PRO A 712 -22.89 18.08 -17.94
CA PRO A 712 -22.67 18.08 -16.50
C PRO A 712 -22.35 16.68 -16.00
N VAL A 713 -21.67 16.58 -14.84
CA VAL A 713 -21.33 15.29 -14.21
C VAL A 713 -22.58 14.46 -13.94
N GLY A 714 -23.70 15.13 -13.65
CA GLY A 714 -25.00 14.48 -13.53
C GLY A 714 -25.21 13.73 -12.22
N TRP A 715 -26.16 12.80 -12.14
CA TRP A 715 -26.40 11.96 -10.96
C TRP A 715 -25.73 10.59 -11.06
N GLY A 716 -25.43 9.96 -9.92
CA GLY A 716 -24.93 8.59 -9.85
C GLY A 716 -26.00 7.52 -10.08
N ASP A 717 -25.55 6.29 -10.37
CA ASP A 717 -26.40 5.10 -10.45
C ASP A 717 -26.75 4.62 -9.03
N GLY A 718 -27.82 5.15 -8.45
CA GLY A 718 -28.31 4.81 -7.10
C GLY A 718 -29.61 3.99 -7.09
N ALA A 719 -29.69 3.02 -6.16
CA ALA A 719 -30.87 2.21 -5.82
C ALA A 719 -31.95 3.02 -5.04
N PRO A 720 -33.16 2.49 -4.79
CA PRO A 720 -34.41 3.26 -4.72
C PRO A 720 -34.58 4.18 -3.49
N LEU A 721 -35.56 5.08 -3.63
CA LEU A 721 -36.02 6.09 -2.65
C LEU A 721 -36.23 5.49 -1.25
N SER A 722 -35.24 5.65 -0.39
CA SER A 722 -35.35 5.35 1.05
C SER A 722 -35.76 6.63 1.78
N ILE A 723 -36.97 6.66 2.33
CA ILE A 723 -37.47 7.79 3.12
C ILE A 723 -37.20 7.49 4.60
N ASN A 724 -36.52 8.40 5.28
CA ASN A 724 -36.43 8.37 6.74
C ASN A 724 -37.77 8.86 7.31
N ARG A 725 -38.68 7.96 7.70
CA ARG A 725 -40.00 8.33 8.25
C ARG A 725 -40.02 8.47 9.77
N ASP A 726 -39.16 7.72 10.47
CA ASP A 726 -39.29 7.52 11.92
C ASP A 726 -38.27 8.32 12.76
N GLY A 727 -37.37 9.07 12.13
CA GLY A 727 -36.31 9.85 12.79
C GLY A 727 -36.48 11.38 12.71
N PRO A 728 -35.65 12.15 13.45
CA PRO A 728 -35.63 13.62 13.37
C PRO A 728 -35.26 14.08 11.95
N ALA A 729 -35.78 15.25 11.55
CA ALA A 729 -35.53 15.83 10.23
C ALA A 729 -34.02 16.07 10.02
N GLN A 730 -33.52 15.67 8.86
CA GLN A 730 -32.10 15.70 8.52
C GLN A 730 -31.81 16.70 7.39
N ILE A 731 -30.93 17.66 7.68
CA ILE A 731 -30.37 18.59 6.69
C ILE A 731 -28.93 18.20 6.39
N GLY A 732 -28.62 17.94 5.12
CA GLY A 732 -27.28 17.56 4.70
C GLY A 732 -26.48 18.66 4.05
N TRP A 733 -25.16 18.56 4.17
CA TRP A 733 -24.20 19.29 3.34
C TRP A 733 -23.12 18.32 2.86
N VAL A 734 -22.79 18.37 1.56
CA VAL A 734 -21.88 17.43 0.91
C VAL A 734 -20.71 18.18 0.29
N GLY A 735 -19.49 17.90 0.75
CA GLY A 735 -18.32 18.59 0.19
C GLY A 735 -17.03 18.48 0.99
N ARG A 736 -16.08 19.36 0.67
CA ARG A 736 -14.79 19.48 1.35
C ARG A 736 -14.41 20.96 1.48
N PRO A 737 -13.95 21.44 2.65
CA PRO A 737 -13.54 22.82 2.80
C PRO A 737 -12.22 23.09 2.08
N GLY A 738 -12.12 24.26 1.42
CA GLY A 738 -10.86 24.76 0.87
C GLY A 738 -9.88 25.12 1.99
N LYS A 739 -10.28 26.06 2.85
CA LYS A 739 -9.71 26.40 4.16
C LYS A 739 -10.87 26.70 5.11
N TRP A 740 -10.95 26.04 6.26
CA TRP A 740 -12.04 26.30 7.21
C TRP A 740 -11.59 27.36 8.23
N SER A 741 -12.39 28.43 8.36
CA SER A 741 -12.28 29.46 9.39
C SER A 741 -13.69 29.95 9.76
N PRO A 742 -14.00 30.18 11.05
CA PRO A 742 -15.27 30.78 11.47
C PRO A 742 -15.43 32.23 10.96
N ASP A 743 -14.31 32.91 10.66
CA ASP A 743 -14.27 34.26 10.09
C ASP A 743 -14.10 34.26 8.55
N ALA A 744 -14.27 33.09 7.91
CA ALA A 744 -14.11 32.99 6.45
C ALA A 744 -15.19 33.82 5.74
N THR A 745 -14.75 34.74 4.89
CA THR A 745 -15.61 35.42 3.92
C THR A 745 -15.87 34.51 2.71
N SER A 746 -16.86 34.88 1.90
CA SER A 746 -17.17 34.23 0.61
C SER A 746 -15.94 33.98 -0.27
N ASP A 747 -14.97 34.89 -0.21
CA ASP A 747 -13.76 34.85 -1.06
C ASP A 747 -12.71 33.85 -0.53
N ASN A 748 -12.76 33.54 0.78
CA ASN A 748 -11.79 32.69 1.46
C ASN A 748 -12.30 31.25 1.69
N ASP A 749 -13.61 31.01 1.62
CA ASP A 749 -14.23 29.68 1.59
C ASP A 749 -15.18 29.51 0.38
N PRO A 750 -14.64 29.22 -0.82
CA PRO A 750 -15.46 29.03 -2.01
C PRO A 750 -16.37 27.80 -1.95
N SER A 751 -16.22 26.93 -0.94
CA SER A 751 -17.07 25.75 -0.75
C SER A 751 -18.42 26.06 -0.11
N GLY A 752 -18.56 27.21 0.55
CA GLY A 752 -19.78 27.61 1.24
C GLY A 752 -20.02 26.91 2.59
N LEU A 753 -19.06 26.13 3.10
CA LEU A 753 -19.25 25.41 4.38
C LEU A 753 -19.47 26.37 5.56
N SER A 754 -18.72 27.47 5.62
CA SER A 754 -18.89 28.46 6.70
C SER A 754 -20.27 29.14 6.65
N GLU A 755 -20.76 29.49 5.46
CA GLU A 755 -22.10 30.06 5.28
C GLU A 755 -23.20 29.06 5.69
N PHE A 756 -23.05 27.77 5.34
CA PHE A 756 -23.97 26.72 5.77
C PHE A 756 -24.01 26.59 7.30
N ILE A 757 -22.86 26.56 7.97
CA ILE A 757 -22.80 26.47 9.44
C ILE A 757 -23.47 27.69 10.07
N ALA A 758 -23.22 28.90 9.54
CA ALA A 758 -23.86 30.12 10.03
C ALA A 758 -25.39 30.07 9.85
N ALA A 759 -25.88 29.62 8.70
CA ALA A 759 -27.31 29.49 8.43
C ALA A 759 -27.98 28.49 9.38
N VAL A 760 -27.35 27.34 9.62
CA VAL A 760 -27.87 26.33 10.55
C VAL A 760 -27.92 26.85 12.00
N LYS A 761 -26.96 27.68 12.42
CA LYS A 761 -27.00 28.32 13.75
C LYS A 761 -28.11 29.36 13.89
N LEU A 762 -28.56 29.97 12.78
CA LEU A 762 -29.64 30.94 12.76
C LEU A 762 -31.03 30.31 12.59
N ALA A 763 -31.10 29.09 12.04
CA ALA A 763 -32.35 28.37 11.85
C ALA A 763 -33.01 28.05 13.21
N ARG A 764 -34.33 28.22 13.28
CA ARG A 764 -35.12 28.11 14.52
C ARG A 764 -35.53 26.68 14.83
N GLN A 765 -35.66 25.82 13.83
CA GLN A 765 -36.13 24.45 14.05
C GLN A 765 -35.00 23.47 14.41
N PRO A 766 -35.12 22.70 15.51
CA PRO A 766 -34.11 21.76 15.97
C PRO A 766 -34.01 20.55 15.05
N ARG A 767 -32.81 20.27 14.53
CA ARG A 767 -32.58 19.29 13.45
C ARG A 767 -31.28 18.55 13.63
N ARG A 768 -31.20 17.39 12.98
CA ARG A 768 -29.95 16.67 12.81
C ARG A 768 -29.24 17.16 11.56
N VAL A 769 -28.07 17.75 11.73
CA VAL A 769 -27.18 18.10 10.62
C VAL A 769 -26.39 16.86 10.21
N VAL A 770 -26.27 16.63 8.91
CA VAL A 770 -25.47 15.56 8.34
C VAL A 770 -24.38 16.15 7.46
N LEU A 771 -23.13 16.06 7.89
CA LEU A 771 -21.97 16.50 7.12
C LEU A 771 -21.37 15.30 6.38
N VAL A 772 -21.42 15.29 5.05
CA VAL A 772 -20.88 14.23 4.20
C VAL A 772 -19.64 14.73 3.49
N GLY A 773 -18.47 14.13 3.74
CA GLY A 773 -17.27 14.51 3.00
C GLY A 773 -15.94 14.35 3.70
N GLU A 774 -14.96 15.17 3.35
CA GLU A 774 -13.60 15.15 3.90
C GLU A 774 -13.28 16.42 4.69
N ARG A 775 -12.47 16.28 5.76
CA ARG A 775 -11.98 17.39 6.61
C ARG A 775 -13.09 18.20 7.28
N LEU A 776 -14.19 17.55 7.65
CA LEU A 776 -15.36 18.18 8.27
C LEU A 776 -15.40 18.05 9.81
N ASP A 777 -14.39 17.43 10.42
CA ASP A 777 -14.33 17.19 11.88
C ASP A 777 -14.40 18.47 12.71
N THR A 778 -13.83 19.56 12.21
CA THR A 778 -13.84 20.84 12.92
C THR A 778 -15.21 21.50 12.86
N ALA A 779 -15.83 21.54 11.68
CA ALA A 779 -17.21 21.99 11.49
C ALA A 779 -18.21 21.16 12.33
N ALA A 780 -18.06 19.83 12.33
CA ALA A 780 -18.91 18.96 13.14
C ALA A 780 -18.76 19.23 14.64
N ARG A 781 -17.54 19.49 15.13
CA ARG A 781 -17.28 19.86 16.53
C ARG A 781 -17.88 21.23 16.86
N GLU A 782 -17.81 22.19 15.95
CA GLU A 782 -18.39 23.51 16.14
C GLU A 782 -19.91 23.47 16.28
N LEU A 783 -20.60 22.78 15.37
CA LEU A 783 -22.05 22.58 15.46
C LEU A 783 -22.44 21.94 16.79
N LYS A 784 -21.72 20.90 17.22
CA LYS A 784 -21.95 20.24 18.52
C LYS A 784 -21.74 21.18 19.71
N ARG A 785 -20.72 22.06 19.66
CA ARG A 785 -20.50 23.07 20.72
C ARG A 785 -21.62 24.11 20.77
N ALA A 786 -22.23 24.42 19.63
CA ALA A 786 -23.41 25.28 19.55
C ALA A 786 -24.71 24.56 19.94
N GLY A 787 -24.65 23.32 20.44
CA GLY A 787 -25.82 22.55 20.87
C GLY A 787 -26.60 21.89 19.73
N ILE A 788 -26.06 21.88 18.50
CA ILE A 788 -26.73 21.33 17.31
C ILE A 788 -26.32 19.86 17.14
N GLU A 789 -27.30 18.97 17.00
CA GLU A 789 -27.02 17.55 16.72
C GLU A 789 -26.38 17.43 15.33
N CYS A 790 -25.18 16.86 15.28
CA CYS A 790 -24.43 16.73 14.03
C CYS A 790 -23.85 15.31 13.87
N ALA A 791 -24.24 14.66 12.78
CA ALA A 791 -23.67 13.42 12.29
C ALA A 791 -22.60 13.73 11.22
N LEU A 792 -21.42 13.14 11.40
CA LEU A 792 -20.33 13.23 10.42
C LEU A 792 -20.23 11.91 9.65
N TRP A 793 -20.40 11.98 8.34
CA TRP A 793 -20.27 10.87 7.40
C TRP A 793 -18.98 11.06 6.57
N PRO A 794 -17.82 10.63 7.10
CA PRO A 794 -16.55 10.84 6.41
C PRO A 794 -16.43 9.89 5.21
N VAL A 795 -15.84 10.35 4.10
CA VAL A 795 -15.76 9.57 2.84
C VAL A 795 -15.12 8.20 2.99
N SER A 796 -14.19 8.07 3.92
CA SER A 796 -13.59 6.79 4.31
C SER A 796 -14.54 5.70 4.82
N ARG A 797 -15.71 6.08 5.33
CA ARG A 797 -16.79 5.18 5.78
C ARG A 797 -18.00 5.27 4.87
N HIS A 798 -18.03 6.30 4.04
CA HIS A 798 -19.10 6.68 3.14
C HIS A 798 -18.45 7.01 1.76
N PRO A 799 -18.00 5.99 0.99
CA PRO A 799 -17.37 6.21 -0.31
C PRO A 799 -18.26 6.93 -1.33
N LEU A 800 -17.72 7.91 -2.06
CA LEU A 800 -18.53 8.74 -2.97
C LEU A 800 -19.38 7.93 -3.98
N THR A 801 -19.03 6.70 -4.35
CA THR A 801 -19.88 5.80 -5.16
C THR A 801 -21.32 5.63 -4.65
N ARG A 802 -21.55 5.79 -3.34
CA ARG A 802 -22.87 5.60 -2.70
C ARG A 802 -23.48 6.91 -2.21
N CYS A 803 -22.94 8.08 -2.58
CA CYS A 803 -23.48 9.35 -2.10
C CYS A 803 -24.94 9.57 -2.51
N ALA A 804 -25.34 9.16 -3.71
CA ALA A 804 -26.73 9.20 -4.16
C ALA A 804 -27.67 8.50 -3.15
N GLU A 805 -27.26 7.36 -2.59
CA GLU A 805 -28.04 6.63 -1.58
C GLU A 805 -28.13 7.39 -0.25
N TRP A 806 -27.07 8.13 0.12
CA TRP A 806 -27.05 8.92 1.35
C TRP A 806 -27.84 10.20 1.23
N ILE A 807 -27.68 10.91 0.11
CA ILE A 807 -28.46 12.09 -0.21
C ILE A 807 -29.95 11.71 -0.21
N ALA A 808 -30.30 10.56 -0.80
CA ALA A 808 -31.66 10.04 -0.77
C ALA A 808 -32.22 9.81 0.65
N ARG A 809 -31.40 9.67 1.70
CA ARG A 809 -31.90 9.49 3.08
C ARG A 809 -32.17 10.79 3.82
N LEU A 810 -31.72 11.92 3.27
CA LEU A 810 -31.90 13.24 3.86
C LEU A 810 -33.30 13.77 3.59
N ASP A 811 -33.74 14.70 4.43
CA ASP A 811 -34.99 15.43 4.23
C ASP A 811 -34.77 16.70 3.41
N ALA A 812 -33.56 17.27 3.42
CA ALA A 812 -33.11 18.29 2.47
C ALA A 812 -31.58 18.31 2.36
N VAL A 813 -31.05 18.95 1.33
CA VAL A 813 -29.61 19.20 1.16
C VAL A 813 -29.33 20.66 0.81
N VAL A 814 -28.26 21.21 1.38
CA VAL A 814 -27.71 22.51 0.99
C VAL A 814 -26.58 22.31 0.00
N VAL A 815 -26.66 23.00 -1.13
CA VAL A 815 -25.64 23.02 -2.17
C VAL A 815 -25.30 24.48 -2.47
N ASN A 816 -24.30 25.02 -1.77
CA ASN A 816 -24.02 26.47 -1.75
C ASN A 816 -22.59 26.86 -2.16
N GLY A 817 -21.95 26.04 -3.00
CA GLY A 817 -20.67 26.44 -3.62
C GLY A 817 -20.87 27.63 -4.55
N ARG A 818 -20.16 28.73 -4.32
CA ARG A 818 -20.37 29.99 -5.06
C ARG A 818 -19.88 29.98 -6.50
N THR A 819 -18.97 29.05 -6.81
CA THR A 819 -18.43 28.87 -8.15
C THR A 819 -18.88 27.54 -8.76
N ASP A 820 -19.66 26.72 -8.06
CA ASP A 820 -19.99 25.39 -8.57
C ASP A 820 -21.07 25.49 -9.65
N CYS A 821 -20.70 25.17 -10.89
CA CYS A 821 -21.59 25.33 -12.03
C CYS A 821 -22.51 24.12 -12.24
N SER A 822 -22.09 22.97 -11.70
CA SER A 822 -22.74 21.67 -11.87
C SER A 822 -22.41 20.79 -10.66
N PRO A 823 -22.79 21.21 -9.44
CA PRO A 823 -22.49 20.47 -8.22
C PRO A 823 -23.14 19.09 -8.31
N TRP A 824 -22.33 18.04 -8.31
CA TRP A 824 -22.81 16.66 -8.38
C TRP A 824 -23.93 16.34 -7.33
N PRO A 825 -23.84 16.81 -6.06
CA PRO A 825 -24.90 16.59 -5.07
C PRO A 825 -26.27 17.18 -5.44
N LEU A 826 -26.33 18.24 -6.26
CA LEU A 826 -27.59 18.81 -6.75
C LEU A 826 -28.36 17.78 -7.58
N PHE A 827 -27.68 17.13 -8.53
CA PHE A 827 -28.31 16.16 -9.42
C PHE A 827 -28.75 14.89 -8.70
N ASP A 828 -27.95 14.40 -7.75
CA ASP A 828 -28.33 13.27 -6.90
C ASP A 828 -29.58 13.59 -6.06
N ALA A 829 -29.66 14.81 -5.52
CA ALA A 829 -30.82 15.24 -4.74
C ALA A 829 -32.07 15.39 -5.61
N LEU A 830 -31.96 16.03 -6.77
CA LEU A 830 -33.05 16.16 -7.74
C LEU A 830 -33.57 14.79 -8.19
N ARG A 831 -32.67 13.86 -8.52
CA ARG A 831 -33.04 12.48 -8.89
C ARG A 831 -33.74 11.76 -7.74
N ALA A 832 -33.27 11.97 -6.53
CA ALA A 832 -33.88 11.39 -5.34
C ALA A 832 -35.16 12.12 -4.91
N GLY A 833 -35.55 13.24 -5.53
CA GLY A 833 -36.66 14.09 -5.09
C GLY A 833 -36.43 14.71 -3.70
N VAL A 834 -35.17 14.87 -3.29
CA VAL A 834 -34.80 15.53 -2.03
C VAL A 834 -34.73 17.04 -2.29
N PRO A 835 -35.45 17.88 -1.55
CA PRO A 835 -35.44 19.32 -1.78
C PRO A 835 -34.04 19.91 -1.56
N VAL A 836 -33.67 20.82 -2.46
CA VAL A 836 -32.36 21.47 -2.46
C VAL A 836 -32.47 22.94 -2.07
N ILE A 837 -31.54 23.42 -1.25
CA ILE A 837 -31.39 24.85 -0.94
C ILE A 837 -30.06 25.30 -1.53
N ALA A 838 -30.09 26.24 -2.46
CA ALA A 838 -28.90 26.64 -3.22
C ALA A 838 -28.96 28.12 -3.63
N PRO A 839 -27.81 28.78 -3.87
CA PRO A 839 -27.78 30.12 -4.42
C PRO A 839 -28.09 30.15 -5.92
N HIS A 840 -28.23 31.35 -6.48
CA HIS A 840 -28.42 31.57 -7.92
C HIS A 840 -27.12 31.35 -8.72
N VAL A 841 -26.62 30.10 -8.74
CA VAL A 841 -25.36 29.73 -9.40
C VAL A 841 -25.55 28.45 -10.23
N GLY A 842 -24.98 28.43 -11.44
CA GLY A 842 -24.96 27.24 -12.31
C GLY A 842 -26.35 26.73 -12.64
N TRP A 843 -26.54 25.41 -12.53
CA TRP A 843 -27.82 24.76 -12.82
C TRP A 843 -28.93 25.02 -11.77
N ALA A 844 -28.63 25.56 -10.59
CA ALA A 844 -29.63 25.69 -9.52
C ALA A 844 -30.86 26.55 -9.91
N PRO A 845 -30.73 27.75 -10.53
CA PRO A 845 -31.87 28.55 -10.96
C PRO A 845 -32.84 27.81 -11.88
N GLN A 846 -32.31 27.01 -12.81
CA GLN A 846 -33.13 26.28 -13.77
C GLN A 846 -33.96 25.18 -13.11
N TRP A 847 -33.41 24.50 -12.10
CA TRP A 847 -34.09 23.38 -11.43
C TRP A 847 -34.98 23.79 -10.27
N LEU A 848 -34.63 24.90 -9.60
CA LEU A 848 -35.27 25.33 -8.36
C LEU A 848 -36.15 26.58 -8.54
N GLY A 849 -36.15 27.20 -9.73
CA GLY A 849 -36.84 28.47 -9.99
C GLY A 849 -38.37 28.42 -9.86
N ASP A 850 -38.98 27.24 -9.98
CA ASP A 850 -40.42 27.02 -9.75
C ASP A 850 -40.77 26.83 -8.27
N GLY A 851 -39.78 26.67 -7.39
CA GLY A 851 -39.97 26.37 -5.97
C GLY A 851 -40.55 24.96 -5.68
N GLU A 852 -40.67 24.10 -6.68
CA GLU A 852 -41.24 22.75 -6.51
C GLU A 852 -40.19 21.70 -6.12
N ARG A 853 -38.90 21.98 -6.37
CA ARG A 853 -37.76 21.09 -6.10
C ARG A 853 -36.82 21.60 -5.01
N GLY A 854 -37.11 22.77 -4.44
CA GLY A 854 -36.23 23.40 -3.47
C GLY A 854 -36.44 24.91 -3.34
N ARG A 855 -35.41 25.61 -2.86
CA ARG A 855 -35.40 27.07 -2.67
C ARG A 855 -34.10 27.67 -3.17
N LEU A 856 -34.22 28.80 -3.86
CA LEU A 856 -33.09 29.66 -4.18
C LEU A 856 -32.89 30.68 -3.04
N VAL A 857 -31.64 30.93 -2.66
CA VAL A 857 -31.30 31.81 -1.54
C VAL A 857 -30.18 32.77 -1.91
N GLU A 858 -30.22 33.98 -1.36
CA GLU A 858 -29.25 35.03 -1.69
C GLU A 858 -28.16 35.18 -0.61
N ASP A 859 -28.51 34.91 0.65
CA ASP A 859 -27.62 35.08 1.79
C ASP A 859 -27.85 34.02 2.89
N VAL A 860 -27.07 34.13 3.96
CA VAL A 860 -27.11 33.22 5.12
C VAL A 860 -28.46 33.27 5.85
N VAL A 861 -29.12 34.42 5.89
CA VAL A 861 -30.41 34.60 6.59
C VAL A 861 -31.53 33.96 5.77
N ALA A 862 -31.58 34.22 4.47
CA ALA A 862 -32.48 33.56 3.52
C ALA A 862 -32.26 32.04 3.52
N MET A 863 -31.00 31.58 3.62
CA MET A 863 -30.68 30.17 3.77
C MET A 863 -31.25 29.57 5.07
N ALA A 864 -31.10 30.26 6.20
CA ALA A 864 -31.68 29.82 7.47
C ALA A 864 -33.22 29.73 7.41
N GLN A 865 -33.87 30.73 6.81
CA GLN A 865 -35.32 30.75 6.59
C GLN A 865 -35.78 29.62 5.67
N ALA A 866 -35.07 29.39 4.56
CA ALA A 866 -35.36 28.31 3.62
C ALA A 866 -35.14 26.93 4.26
N ILE A 867 -34.10 26.79 5.09
CA ILE A 867 -33.90 25.61 5.93
C ILE A 867 -35.17 25.42 6.76
N ASP A 868 -35.54 26.38 7.61
CA ASP A 868 -36.71 26.32 8.48
C ASP A 868 -38.00 25.94 7.72
N GLU A 869 -38.28 26.62 6.61
CA GLU A 869 -39.44 26.35 5.76
C GLU A 869 -39.45 24.90 5.23
N VAL A 870 -38.35 24.45 4.61
CA VAL A 870 -38.30 23.16 3.93
C VAL A 870 -38.52 22.01 4.90
N LEU A 871 -37.82 21.95 6.04
CA LEU A 871 -38.08 20.84 6.98
C LEU A 871 -39.33 21.06 7.86
N GLY A 872 -39.85 22.29 7.96
CA GLY A 872 -41.17 22.53 8.54
C GLY A 872 -42.29 21.95 7.68
N GLN A 873 -42.04 21.82 6.37
CA GLN A 873 -42.93 21.20 5.38
C GLN A 873 -42.51 19.77 4.99
N ARG A 874 -41.76 19.07 5.85
CA ARG A 874 -41.17 17.75 5.57
C ARG A 874 -42.15 16.77 4.91
N ASP A 875 -43.35 16.66 5.43
CA ASP A 875 -44.35 15.70 4.92
C ASP A 875 -44.80 16.04 3.49
N ILE A 876 -44.94 17.34 3.17
CA ILE A 876 -45.28 17.82 1.82
C ILE A 876 -44.17 17.45 0.84
N TRP A 877 -42.91 17.68 1.22
CA TRP A 877 -41.75 17.32 0.39
C TRP A 877 -41.63 15.81 0.19
N GLN A 878 -41.88 15.01 1.24
CA GLN A 878 -41.87 13.55 1.15
C GLN A 878 -43.02 13.00 0.27
N GLN A 879 -44.17 13.66 0.21
CA GLN A 879 -45.25 13.32 -0.71
C GLN A 879 -44.90 13.65 -2.16
N ARG A 880 -44.38 14.87 -2.42
CA ARG A 880 -43.91 15.28 -3.76
C ARG A 880 -42.84 14.35 -4.31
N ARG A 881 -41.91 13.94 -3.45
CA ARG A 881 -40.86 12.97 -3.77
C ARG A 881 -41.36 11.63 -4.32
N GLN A 882 -42.55 11.18 -3.92
CA GLN A 882 -43.16 9.94 -4.45
C GLN A 882 -43.76 10.13 -5.84
N GLN A 883 -44.03 11.37 -6.24
CA GLN A 883 -44.66 11.75 -7.52
C GLN A 883 -43.64 12.22 -8.56
N MET A 884 -42.37 12.42 -8.18
CA MET A 884 -41.29 12.94 -9.03
C MET A 884 -40.19 11.89 -9.31
N PRO A 885 -40.33 11.00 -10.32
CA PRO A 885 -39.21 10.20 -10.83
C PRO A 885 -38.27 11.07 -11.70
N PRO A 886 -36.98 10.70 -11.85
CA PRO A 886 -36.03 11.50 -12.63
C PRO A 886 -36.40 11.55 -14.12
N GLN A 887 -36.60 12.77 -14.62
CA GLN A 887 -37.09 13.09 -15.98
C GLN A 887 -36.00 13.31 -17.04
N CYS A 888 -34.71 13.11 -16.75
CA CYS A 888 -33.65 13.62 -17.63
C CYS A 888 -32.41 12.69 -17.71
N PRO A 889 -32.52 11.46 -18.26
CA PRO A 889 -31.41 10.49 -18.36
C PRO A 889 -30.11 11.04 -18.96
N GLU A 890 -30.19 12.10 -19.75
CA GLU A 890 -29.07 12.88 -20.30
C GLU A 890 -28.19 13.55 -19.22
N PHE A 891 -28.68 13.75 -18.00
CA PHE A 891 -27.91 14.22 -16.84
C PHE A 891 -27.45 13.05 -15.95
N GLY A 892 -27.31 11.84 -16.48
CA GLY A 892 -26.71 10.72 -15.75
C GLY A 892 -25.17 10.71 -15.82
N MET A 893 -24.52 10.24 -14.76
CA MET A 893 -23.08 10.03 -14.73
C MET A 893 -22.61 9.15 -15.89
N ARG A 894 -23.42 8.16 -16.32
CA ARG A 894 -23.12 7.37 -17.52
C ARG A 894 -23.03 8.22 -18.79
N ALA A 895 -23.96 9.14 -19.01
CA ALA A 895 -23.94 10.05 -20.15
C ALA A 895 -22.69 10.95 -20.12
N TRP A 896 -22.30 11.41 -18.92
CA TRP A 896 -21.07 12.15 -18.71
C TRP A 896 -19.79 11.35 -19.04
N LEU A 897 -19.69 10.12 -18.53
CA LEU A 897 -18.56 9.23 -18.81
C LEU A 897 -18.43 8.96 -20.32
N ASP A 898 -19.54 8.62 -20.97
CA ASP A 898 -19.57 8.33 -22.40
C ASP A 898 -19.24 9.58 -23.24
N ALA A 899 -19.74 10.77 -22.89
CA ALA A 899 -19.44 12.01 -23.61
C ALA A 899 -17.96 12.37 -23.55
N ASN A 900 -17.32 12.22 -22.38
CA ASN A 900 -15.90 12.48 -22.20
C ASN A 900 -15.02 11.54 -23.03
N LEU A 901 -15.31 10.24 -22.98
CA LEU A 901 -14.54 9.24 -23.70
C LEU A 901 -14.70 9.35 -25.22
N ARG A 902 -15.92 9.64 -25.70
CA ARG A 902 -16.18 9.89 -27.13
C ARG A 902 -15.41 11.10 -27.64
N LEU A 903 -15.45 12.21 -26.92
CA LEU A 903 -14.73 13.43 -27.31
C LEU A 903 -13.21 13.22 -27.31
N ALA A 904 -12.66 12.47 -26.35
CA ALA A 904 -11.25 12.12 -26.36
C ALA A 904 -10.87 11.18 -27.53
N ALA A 905 -11.75 10.26 -27.91
CA ALA A 905 -11.55 9.41 -29.08
C ALA A 905 -11.56 10.23 -30.39
N GLU A 906 -12.46 11.20 -30.52
CA GLU A 906 -12.51 12.13 -31.67
C GLU A 906 -11.18 12.91 -31.82
N LEU A 907 -10.61 13.38 -30.70
CA LEU A 907 -9.30 14.06 -30.71
C LEU A 907 -8.15 13.12 -31.08
N ALA A 908 -8.24 11.85 -30.70
CA ALA A 908 -7.25 10.84 -31.11
C ALA A 908 -7.32 10.53 -32.62
N GLN A 909 -8.51 10.63 -33.24
CA GLN A 909 -8.75 10.32 -34.66
C GLN A 909 -8.43 11.47 -35.61
N GLY A 910 -8.76 12.72 -35.23
CA GLY A 910 -8.69 13.88 -36.13
C GLY A 910 -7.32 14.13 -36.79
N GLN A 911 -6.20 13.73 -36.18
CA GLN A 911 -4.87 13.86 -36.79
C GLN A 911 -4.40 12.66 -37.61
N ALA A 912 -5.04 11.49 -37.50
CA ALA A 912 -4.73 10.36 -38.39
C ALA A 912 -5.15 10.70 -39.83
N GLU A 913 -6.28 11.40 -39.98
CA GLU A 913 -6.81 11.89 -41.25
C GLU A 913 -6.00 13.08 -41.80
N ASP A 914 -5.60 14.04 -40.95
CA ASP A 914 -4.73 15.16 -41.37
C ASP A 914 -3.31 14.69 -41.76
N LYS A 915 -2.74 13.68 -41.06
CA LYS A 915 -1.47 13.07 -41.47
C LYS A 915 -1.59 12.30 -42.79
N GLN A 916 -2.72 11.64 -43.04
CA GLN A 916 -2.96 10.96 -44.32
C GLN A 916 -3.15 11.97 -45.47
N ARG A 917 -3.75 13.14 -45.22
CA ARG A 917 -3.87 14.24 -46.19
C ARG A 917 -2.60 15.07 -46.39
N ALA A 918 -1.67 15.07 -45.44
CA ALA A 918 -0.36 15.72 -45.59
C ALA A 918 0.68 14.81 -46.25
N VAL A 919 0.40 13.51 -46.34
CA VAL A 919 1.23 12.48 -46.99
C VAL A 919 0.72 12.12 -48.39
N ALA A 920 -0.58 12.33 -48.66
CA ALA A 920 -1.16 12.34 -50.00
C ALA A 920 -1.02 13.73 -50.63
#